data_AF-A0A7Z9G6R2-F1
#
_entry.id   AF-A0A7Z9G6R2-F1
#
_cell.length_a   1.000
_cell.length_b   1.000
_cell.length_c   1.000
_cell.angle_alpha   90.00
_cell.angle_beta   90.00
_cell.angle_gamma   90.00
#
_symmetry.space_group_name_H-M   'P 1'
#
loop_
_entity.id
_entity.type
_entity.pdbx_description
1 polymer ?
#
loop_
_entity_poly.entity_id
_entity_poly.type
_entity_poly.pdbx_seq_one_letter_code
_entity_poly.pdbx_strand_id
1 'polypeptide(L)'
;MSLHRALCALLITAWIPAGAAARDLTPNIETHTLDNGMRVYLLEDHSAPIFTFQLWAEVGSADEWQSKQAGKTGITGLSHFFEHMMFRGTKRYPKYFGELRKRGGKLNAFTWLDVTVYWEKMAREYLEFILDLESDRFANMKVDFLNLEPEREVVKSERLLRTENSASGSLYEATSAALFAKHSYHWPTVGWMDDLNGITLKQAQDYHRQFYGPNNCFIVLVGDFKSAEALALVKKYFGPLKARPFTRQKRHIEPIHSQEERVYVEKPTGTGLLQLVYPAPAGAASDFVAMEVVEQLLTGGKTSRLDQVLVRGNNPVAKSVSSFMFPFVDASGIFIDVALLPEKSNRVAEERVTAAIERISNESVNADELSRAVAQLRAGIVRSLATTQNRAQMMGFAIRASGDPQTPWTRLKAYGEVTPTQIQAAARKWLAPKRRVIGHAVHPDTLVKLTHRVVKENPSEKELDELLTQSMKYASSIRALREEERSMQQEGTAIKLLRERGATEQRRIEQSNNKNKEEALKALKKYMEGAQKGAGKRQKLLDERTKKLTTGKEALEKNKTELIAKLESKTSHSRRLWARRLLGLETAENDDAPSENSAQLSEWALEKLSLRAFTKQRTSSPLAALVKAAPKEGLLLKIWDFAHQSQGRSLQEISR
;
A
#
# COMPACT_ATOMS: atom_id res chain seq x y z
N MET A 1 78.11 22.88 18.10
CA MET A 1 77.99 24.30 18.51
C MET A 1 76.87 24.93 17.72
N SER A 2 75.99 25.71 18.39
CA SER A 2 74.97 26.61 17.82
C SER A 2 73.79 25.92 17.10
N LEU A 3 72.52 26.36 17.08
CA LEU A 3 71.75 27.49 17.62
C LEU A 3 70.29 27.13 17.20
N HIS A 4 69.27 26.95 18.05
CA HIS A 4 68.20 27.95 18.30
C HIS A 4 67.09 27.28 19.14
N ARG A 5 66.90 27.75 20.38
CA ARG A 5 65.71 27.54 21.21
C ARG A 5 65.29 28.91 21.73
N ALA A 6 64.16 29.40 21.25
CA ALA A 6 63.42 30.60 21.66
C ALA A 6 62.19 30.60 20.73
N LEU A 7 60.96 30.97 21.08
CA LEU A 7 60.32 31.60 22.22
C LEU A 7 58.81 31.45 21.89
N CYS A 8 57.92 31.23 22.85
CA CYS A 8 56.52 31.72 22.87
C CYS A 8 55.74 31.05 24.01
N ALA A 9 55.92 31.60 25.21
CA ALA A 9 54.97 31.49 26.29
C ALA A 9 53.94 32.63 26.18
N LEU A 10 52.71 32.34 26.62
CA LEU A 10 51.65 33.26 27.06
C LEU A 10 50.93 34.11 26.01
N LEU A 11 49.81 33.58 25.51
CA LEU A 11 48.54 34.31 25.43
C LEU A 11 47.41 33.40 25.90
N ILE A 12 47.09 33.50 27.20
CA ILE A 12 45.77 33.14 27.72
C ILE A 12 44.83 34.25 27.24
N THR A 13 44.10 34.00 26.16
CA THR A 13 42.95 34.82 25.74
C THR A 13 41.73 33.92 25.63
N ALA A 14 40.88 34.03 26.65
CA ALA A 14 39.45 33.77 26.66
C ALA A 14 38.94 32.71 25.66
N TRP A 15 38.87 31.46 26.12
CA TRP A 15 37.91 30.53 25.57
C TRP A 15 36.52 31.01 26.02
N ILE A 16 35.90 31.88 25.23
CA ILE A 16 34.45 32.10 25.33
C ILE A 16 33.84 30.77 24.89
N PRO A 17 33.16 30.00 25.76
CA PRO A 17 32.20 29.06 25.23
C PRO A 17 31.13 29.95 24.62
N ALA A 18 31.19 30.15 23.31
CA ALA A 18 30.03 30.60 22.59
C ALA A 18 29.01 29.50 22.83
N GLY A 19 28.16 29.70 23.84
CA GLY A 19 26.84 29.15 23.87
C GLY A 19 26.20 29.62 22.58
N ALA A 20 26.40 28.86 21.51
CA ALA A 20 25.57 28.93 20.34
C ALA A 20 24.19 28.56 20.88
N ALA A 21 23.43 29.57 21.30
CA ALA A 21 22.00 29.46 21.45
C ALA A 21 21.55 28.72 20.20
N ALA A 22 20.98 27.52 20.39
CA ALA A 22 20.52 26.71 19.28
C ALA A 22 19.67 27.62 18.41
N ARG A 23 20.15 27.91 17.19
CA ARG A 23 19.42 28.80 16.28
C ARG A 23 18.04 28.20 16.12
N ASP A 24 17.01 28.98 16.45
CA ASP A 24 15.64 28.57 16.18
C ASP A 24 15.52 28.40 14.66
N LEU A 25 15.30 27.16 14.23
CA LEU A 25 15.18 26.80 12.82
C LEU A 25 13.73 26.98 12.34
N THR A 26 12.81 27.35 13.22
CA THR A 26 11.39 27.51 12.91
C THR A 26 11.21 28.76 12.04
N PRO A 27 10.75 28.63 10.79
CA PRO A 27 10.58 29.77 9.92
C PRO A 27 9.32 30.55 10.29
N ASN A 28 9.27 31.82 9.89
CA ASN A 28 8.04 32.58 9.91
C ASN A 28 7.13 32.12 8.75
N ILE A 29 6.00 31.49 9.08
CA ILE A 29 5.00 31.04 8.10
C ILE A 29 3.78 31.94 8.25
N GLU A 30 3.50 32.76 7.22
CA GLU A 30 2.32 33.60 7.20
C GLU A 30 1.09 32.76 6.84
N THR A 31 0.03 32.86 7.66
CA THR A 31 -1.21 32.10 7.49
C THR A 31 -2.38 33.05 7.32
N HIS A 32 -3.18 32.82 6.28
CA HIS A 32 -4.37 33.62 5.98
C HIS A 32 -5.56 32.71 5.66
N THR A 33 -6.75 33.23 5.89
CA THR A 33 -8.00 32.63 5.39
C THR A 33 -8.72 33.69 4.55
N LEU A 34 -9.07 33.35 3.31
CA LEU A 34 -9.86 34.21 2.43
C LEU A 34 -11.34 34.18 2.83
N ASP A 35 -12.13 35.16 2.40
CA ASP A 35 -13.56 35.25 2.71
C ASP A 35 -14.37 34.04 2.22
N ASN A 36 -13.88 33.34 1.19
CA ASN A 36 -14.48 32.09 0.68
C ASN A 36 -14.03 30.83 1.44
N GLY A 37 -13.31 30.98 2.54
CA GLY A 37 -12.83 29.91 3.41
C GLY A 37 -11.53 29.23 2.97
N MET A 38 -10.93 29.62 1.84
CA MET A 38 -9.65 29.05 1.41
C MET A 38 -8.52 29.51 2.33
N ARG A 39 -7.78 28.53 2.86
CA ARG A 39 -6.59 28.80 3.69
C ARG A 39 -5.36 28.94 2.81
N VAL A 40 -4.47 29.85 3.18
CA VAL A 40 -3.26 30.18 2.42
C VAL A 40 -2.08 30.25 3.38
N TYR A 41 -1.03 29.51 3.07
CA TYR A 41 0.21 29.45 3.85
C TYR A 41 1.38 29.90 2.97
N LEU A 42 2.10 30.92 3.42
CA LEU A 42 3.20 31.55 2.69
C LEU A 42 4.51 31.37 3.48
N LEU A 43 5.55 30.90 2.80
CA LEU A 43 6.90 30.82 3.32
C LEU A 43 7.87 31.44 2.32
N GLU A 44 8.33 32.65 2.63
CA GLU A 44 9.35 33.33 1.83
C GLU A 44 10.69 32.62 1.91
N ASP A 45 11.35 32.46 0.76
CA ASP A 45 12.71 31.97 0.64
C ASP A 45 13.39 32.58 -0.60
N HIS A 46 14.26 33.56 -0.36
CA HIS A 46 15.02 34.25 -1.41
C HIS A 46 16.33 33.54 -1.79
N SER A 47 16.55 32.28 -1.37
CA SER A 47 17.81 31.56 -1.66
C SER A 47 18.00 31.21 -3.15
N ALA A 48 16.91 31.16 -3.92
CA ALA A 48 16.93 30.96 -5.36
C ALA A 48 15.70 31.63 -6.01
N PRO A 49 15.77 32.14 -7.26
CA PRO A 49 14.68 32.85 -7.92
C PRO A 49 13.56 31.93 -8.44
N ILE A 50 13.09 31.03 -7.59
CA ILE A 50 12.06 30.03 -7.88
C ILE A 50 11.04 30.00 -6.75
N PHE A 51 9.84 29.51 -7.06
CA PHE A 51 8.84 29.18 -6.05
C PHE A 51 8.21 27.82 -6.34
N THR A 52 7.51 27.29 -5.34
CA THR A 52 6.60 26.16 -5.49
C THR A 52 5.23 26.54 -4.97
N PHE A 53 4.23 26.37 -5.83
CA PHE A 53 2.82 26.43 -5.50
C PHE A 53 2.32 25.00 -5.26
N GLN A 54 1.53 24.80 -4.21
CA GLN A 54 0.78 23.56 -4.00
C GLN A 54 -0.66 23.87 -3.66
N LEU A 55 -1.58 23.24 -4.38
CA LEU A 55 -2.99 23.18 -4.02
C LEU A 55 -3.26 21.83 -3.35
N TRP A 56 -3.73 21.89 -2.11
CA TRP A 56 -4.11 20.72 -1.33
C TRP A 56 -5.63 20.65 -1.24
N ALA A 57 -6.22 19.68 -1.92
CA ALA A 57 -7.60 19.29 -1.68
C ALA A 57 -7.63 18.36 -0.47
N GLU A 58 -8.40 18.71 0.56
CA GLU A 58 -8.58 17.88 1.74
C GLU A 58 -9.61 16.78 1.46
N VAL A 59 -9.27 15.96 0.49
CA VAL A 59 -10.05 14.80 0.09
C VAL A 59 -9.08 13.77 -0.45
N GLY A 60 -9.20 12.53 -0.01
CA GLY A 60 -8.46 11.41 -0.58
C GLY A 60 -9.36 10.19 -0.72
N SER A 61 -8.75 9.04 -1.05
CA SER A 61 -9.53 7.82 -1.27
C SER A 61 -10.36 7.45 -0.03
N ALA A 62 -9.90 7.75 1.18
CA ALA A 62 -10.61 7.46 2.40
C ALA A 62 -11.95 8.21 2.52
N ASP A 63 -12.15 9.31 1.80
CA ASP A 63 -13.38 10.11 1.77
C ASP A 63 -14.44 9.59 0.80
N GLU A 64 -14.05 8.70 -0.12
CA GLU A 64 -14.95 8.04 -1.08
C GLU A 64 -16.03 7.19 -0.38
N TRP A 65 -15.79 6.84 0.89
CA TRP A 65 -16.73 6.16 1.76
C TRP A 65 -18.09 6.86 1.86
N GLN A 66 -18.10 8.19 1.80
CA GLN A 66 -19.32 9.00 1.92
C GLN A 66 -20.23 8.81 0.71
N SER A 67 -19.65 8.48 -0.44
CA SER A 67 -20.43 8.09 -1.62
C SER A 67 -21.12 6.74 -1.45
N LYS A 68 -20.62 5.86 -0.55
CA LYS A 68 -21.19 4.53 -0.25
C LYS A 68 -22.41 4.60 0.68
N GLN A 69 -22.43 5.50 1.67
CA GLN A 69 -23.54 5.58 2.64
C GLN A 69 -24.86 6.12 2.07
N ALA A 70 -24.85 6.75 0.90
CA ALA A 70 -26.05 7.25 0.23
C ALA A 70 -26.85 6.13 -0.51
N GLY A 71 -26.75 4.86 -0.09
CA GLY A 71 -27.42 3.72 -0.73
C GLY A 71 -26.87 3.35 -2.11
N LYS A 72 -25.64 3.77 -2.42
CA LYS A 72 -24.98 3.50 -3.71
C LYS A 72 -23.88 2.46 -3.47
N THR A 73 -23.87 1.39 -4.25
CA THR A 73 -22.75 0.42 -4.27
C THR A 73 -21.43 1.18 -4.39
N GLY A 74 -20.47 0.84 -3.52
CA GLY A 74 -19.37 1.73 -3.24
C GLY A 74 -18.51 2.07 -4.45
N ILE A 75 -18.05 3.32 -4.53
CA ILE A 75 -17.26 3.81 -5.66
C ILE A 75 -15.89 4.18 -5.12
N THR A 76 -14.87 3.37 -5.39
CA THR A 76 -13.48 3.68 -5.06
C THR A 76 -12.70 4.17 -6.28
N GLY A 77 -11.64 4.95 -6.03
CA GLY A 77 -10.72 5.45 -7.05
C GLY A 77 -11.08 6.83 -7.63
N LEU A 78 -12.19 7.45 -7.21
CA LEU A 78 -12.61 8.78 -7.69
C LEU A 78 -11.57 9.88 -7.39
N SER A 79 -10.93 9.85 -6.22
CA SER A 79 -9.93 10.84 -5.82
C SER A 79 -8.75 10.83 -6.77
N HIS A 80 -8.20 9.64 -7.02
CA HIS A 80 -7.12 9.43 -7.97
C HIS A 80 -7.58 9.73 -9.41
N PHE A 81 -8.82 9.40 -9.73
CA PHE A 81 -9.43 9.78 -10.99
C PHE A 81 -9.44 11.30 -11.21
N PHE A 82 -9.74 12.07 -10.17
CA PHE A 82 -9.76 13.53 -10.23
C PHE A 82 -8.37 14.15 -10.34
N GLU A 83 -7.35 13.49 -9.81
CA GLU A 83 -5.95 13.83 -10.08
C GLU A 83 -5.66 13.87 -11.58
N HIS A 84 -6.04 12.83 -12.30
CA HIS A 84 -5.89 12.72 -13.76
C HIS A 84 -6.73 13.75 -14.51
N MET A 85 -8.02 13.84 -14.16
CA MET A 85 -8.99 14.70 -14.85
C MET A 85 -8.61 16.17 -14.79
N MET A 86 -8.00 16.62 -13.70
CA MET A 86 -7.53 18.00 -13.55
C MET A 86 -6.50 18.40 -14.61
N PHE A 87 -5.77 17.45 -15.21
CA PHE A 87 -4.81 17.72 -16.27
C PHE A 87 -5.40 17.75 -17.68
N ARG A 88 -6.70 17.52 -17.84
CA ARG A 88 -7.39 17.63 -19.14
C ARG A 88 -7.64 19.07 -19.60
N GLY A 89 -7.25 20.04 -18.77
CA GLY A 89 -7.30 21.46 -19.09
C GLY A 89 -8.72 22.04 -19.07
N THR A 90 -8.79 23.30 -19.45
CA THR A 90 -10.03 24.10 -19.41
C THR A 90 -10.29 24.72 -20.77
N LYS A 91 -11.33 25.56 -20.89
CA LYS A 91 -11.54 26.36 -22.10
C LYS A 91 -10.41 27.36 -22.32
N ARG A 92 -9.89 27.97 -21.25
CA ARG A 92 -8.84 29.01 -21.30
C ARG A 92 -7.46 28.39 -21.49
N TYR A 93 -7.19 27.28 -20.81
CA TYR A 93 -5.93 26.54 -20.88
C TYR A 93 -6.16 25.09 -21.31
N PRO A 94 -6.47 24.84 -22.60
CA PRO A 94 -6.75 23.49 -23.09
C PRO A 94 -5.52 22.59 -23.13
N LYS A 95 -4.31 23.16 -23.10
CA LYS A 95 -3.03 22.42 -23.12
C LYS A 95 -2.23 22.68 -21.83
N TYR A 96 -2.80 22.29 -20.68
CA TYR A 96 -2.24 22.55 -19.35
C TYR A 96 -0.73 22.28 -19.26
N PHE A 97 -0.28 21.03 -19.52
CA PHE A 97 1.15 20.68 -19.51
C PHE A 97 2.01 21.52 -20.48
N GLY A 98 1.45 21.87 -21.63
CA GLY A 98 2.16 22.66 -22.64
C GLY A 98 2.46 24.07 -22.15
N GLU A 99 1.54 24.69 -21.42
CA GLU A 99 1.71 26.05 -20.91
C GLU A 99 2.80 26.14 -19.83
N LEU A 100 2.92 25.13 -18.97
CA LEU A 100 4.01 25.08 -17.98
C LEU A 100 5.35 24.75 -18.62
N ARG A 101 5.41 23.75 -19.52
CA ARG A 101 6.68 23.32 -20.14
C ARG A 101 7.33 24.42 -20.97
N LYS A 102 6.53 25.25 -21.68
CA LYS A 102 7.04 26.42 -22.43
C LYS A 102 7.77 27.43 -21.54
N ARG A 103 7.46 27.45 -20.23
CA ARG A 103 8.01 28.37 -19.22
C ARG A 103 9.02 27.68 -18.30
N GLY A 104 9.49 26.48 -18.66
CA GLY A 104 10.44 25.71 -17.85
C GLY A 104 9.88 25.14 -16.54
N GLY A 105 8.54 25.17 -16.36
CA GLY A 105 7.89 24.70 -15.14
C GLY A 105 7.97 23.18 -14.97
N LYS A 106 8.15 22.73 -13.73
CA LYS A 106 7.94 21.34 -13.31
C LYS A 106 6.62 21.22 -12.59
N LEU A 107 5.92 20.12 -12.78
CA LEU A 107 4.66 19.86 -12.12
C LEU A 107 4.45 18.38 -11.89
N ASN A 108 3.61 18.07 -10.91
CA ASN A 108 3.03 16.75 -10.75
C ASN A 108 1.77 16.87 -9.88
N ALA A 109 1.10 15.75 -9.68
CA ALA A 109 0.14 15.59 -8.60
C ALA A 109 0.34 14.25 -7.92
N PHE A 110 -0.34 14.07 -6.80
CA PHE A 110 -0.52 12.76 -6.18
C PHE A 110 -1.80 12.75 -5.36
N THR A 111 -2.38 11.57 -5.22
CA THR A 111 -3.51 11.28 -4.37
C THR A 111 -3.13 10.24 -3.34
N TRP A 112 -3.67 10.39 -2.15
CA TRP A 112 -3.56 9.39 -1.11
C TRP A 112 -4.86 9.24 -0.32
N LEU A 113 -4.76 8.69 0.90
CA LEU A 113 -5.91 8.35 1.71
C LEU A 113 -6.67 9.61 2.14
N ASP A 114 -5.96 10.69 2.49
CA ASP A 114 -6.56 11.89 3.10
C ASP A 114 -6.52 13.16 2.24
N VAL A 115 -5.80 13.12 1.11
CA VAL A 115 -5.46 14.29 0.30
C VAL A 115 -5.32 13.97 -1.18
N THR A 116 -5.58 14.97 -2.00
CA THR A 116 -5.16 15.07 -3.40
C THR A 116 -4.41 16.38 -3.54
N VAL A 117 -3.18 16.32 -4.05
CA VAL A 117 -2.25 17.45 -4.07
C VAL A 117 -1.78 17.69 -5.49
N TYR A 118 -1.84 18.94 -5.92
CA TYR A 118 -1.30 19.40 -7.19
C TYR A 118 -0.20 20.40 -6.90
N TRP A 119 0.92 20.31 -7.61
CA TRP A 119 2.03 21.22 -7.37
C TRP A 119 2.79 21.58 -8.64
N GLU A 120 3.30 22.81 -8.61
CA GLU A 120 4.02 23.44 -9.70
C GLU A 120 5.23 24.19 -9.15
N LYS A 121 6.40 23.97 -9.75
CA LYS A 121 7.65 24.65 -9.42
C LYS A 121 8.14 25.43 -10.63
N MET A 122 8.28 26.74 -10.47
CA MET A 122 8.57 27.68 -11.56
C MET A 122 9.50 28.81 -11.10
N ALA A 123 10.03 29.58 -12.05
CA ALA A 123 10.78 30.80 -11.77
C ALA A 123 9.85 31.91 -11.24
N ARG A 124 10.37 32.80 -10.37
CA ARG A 124 9.61 33.79 -9.61
C ARG A 124 8.67 34.68 -10.44
N GLU A 125 9.08 35.03 -11.66
CA GLU A 125 8.33 35.89 -12.57
C GLU A 125 7.00 35.26 -13.05
N TYR A 126 6.83 33.94 -12.90
CA TYR A 126 5.62 33.23 -13.29
C TYR A 126 4.59 33.05 -12.15
N LEU A 127 4.78 33.72 -11.01
CA LEU A 127 3.86 33.59 -9.86
C LEU A 127 2.42 33.99 -10.22
N GLU A 128 2.23 35.13 -10.89
CA GLU A 128 0.89 35.56 -11.30
C GLU A 128 0.29 34.58 -12.34
N PHE A 129 1.11 34.11 -13.28
CA PHE A 129 0.68 33.15 -14.30
C PHE A 129 0.18 31.84 -13.66
N ILE A 130 0.89 31.29 -12.67
CA ILE A 130 0.45 30.04 -12.05
C ILE A 130 -0.85 30.22 -11.26
N LEU A 131 -1.03 31.38 -10.59
CA LEU A 131 -2.25 31.65 -9.83
C LEU A 131 -3.46 31.82 -10.75
N ASP A 132 -3.27 32.44 -11.91
CA ASP A 132 -4.27 32.52 -12.98
C ASP A 132 -4.62 31.13 -13.55
N LEU A 133 -3.60 30.33 -13.86
CA LEU A 133 -3.76 28.98 -14.40
C LEU A 133 -4.48 28.05 -13.42
N GLU A 134 -4.06 28.04 -12.16
CA GLU A 134 -4.56 27.15 -11.12
C GLU A 134 -5.96 27.52 -10.66
N SER A 135 -6.26 28.82 -10.54
CA SER A 135 -7.62 29.28 -10.24
C SER A 135 -8.60 28.92 -11.36
N ASP A 136 -8.18 29.04 -12.63
CA ASP A 136 -8.98 28.60 -13.77
C ASP A 136 -9.18 27.08 -13.79
N ARG A 137 -8.12 26.29 -13.56
CA ARG A 137 -8.22 24.82 -13.48
C ARG A 137 -9.18 24.40 -12.37
N PHE A 138 -9.05 25.00 -11.18
CA PHE A 138 -9.92 24.72 -10.04
C PHE A 138 -11.38 25.07 -10.29
N ALA A 139 -11.65 26.20 -10.94
CA ALA A 139 -13.01 26.66 -11.19
C ALA A 139 -13.69 25.97 -12.39
N ASN A 140 -12.92 25.72 -13.45
CA ASN A 140 -13.43 25.46 -14.80
C ASN A 140 -13.01 24.11 -15.39
N MET A 141 -12.48 23.18 -14.58
CA MET A 141 -12.23 21.80 -15.03
C MET A 141 -13.51 21.17 -15.58
N LYS A 142 -13.38 20.46 -16.69
CA LYS A 142 -14.48 19.75 -17.35
C LYS A 142 -14.63 18.32 -16.82
N VAL A 143 -15.67 18.10 -16.03
CA VAL A 143 -16.13 16.75 -15.66
C VAL A 143 -17.25 16.34 -16.62
N ASP A 144 -16.84 15.88 -17.80
CA ASP A 144 -17.72 15.41 -18.87
C ASP A 144 -17.31 14.02 -19.36
N PHE A 145 -18.20 13.38 -20.12
CA PHE A 145 -17.99 12.03 -20.64
C PHE A 145 -16.74 11.90 -21.52
N LEU A 146 -16.46 12.92 -22.35
CA LEU A 146 -15.35 12.90 -23.32
C LEU A 146 -13.98 12.93 -22.64
N ASN A 147 -13.89 13.50 -21.44
CA ASN A 147 -12.67 13.48 -20.63
C ASN A 147 -12.63 12.27 -19.68
N LEU A 148 -13.78 11.89 -19.11
CA LEU A 148 -13.89 10.80 -18.14
C LEU A 148 -13.57 9.43 -18.74
N GLU A 149 -14.11 9.09 -19.91
CA GLU A 149 -13.94 7.72 -20.42
C GLU A 149 -12.50 7.37 -20.83
N PRO A 150 -11.75 8.24 -21.55
CA PRO A 150 -10.33 7.97 -21.82
C PRO A 150 -9.50 7.84 -20.56
N GLU A 151 -9.71 8.71 -19.56
CA GLU A 151 -8.95 8.65 -18.31
C GLU A 151 -9.25 7.38 -17.51
N ARG A 152 -10.47 6.84 -17.60
CA ARG A 152 -10.78 5.57 -16.93
C ARG A 152 -9.90 4.44 -17.42
N GLU A 153 -9.67 4.35 -18.73
CA GLU A 153 -8.80 3.32 -19.28
C GLU A 153 -7.32 3.54 -18.91
N VAL A 154 -6.88 4.80 -18.76
CA VAL A 154 -5.53 5.12 -18.26
C VAL A 154 -5.38 4.67 -16.81
N VAL A 155 -6.31 5.04 -15.92
CA VAL A 155 -6.26 4.67 -14.49
C VAL A 155 -6.36 3.15 -14.30
N LYS A 156 -7.19 2.46 -15.08
CA LYS A 156 -7.25 0.99 -15.08
C LYS A 156 -5.92 0.36 -15.51
N SER A 157 -5.30 0.91 -16.54
CA SER A 157 -3.97 0.44 -16.99
C SER A 157 -2.91 0.67 -15.91
N GLU A 158 -2.98 1.80 -15.20
CA GLU A 158 -2.11 2.06 -14.05
C GLU A 158 -2.34 1.05 -12.92
N ARG A 159 -3.59 0.75 -12.55
CA ARG A 159 -3.90 -0.28 -11.55
C ARG A 159 -3.29 -1.64 -11.93
N LEU A 160 -3.44 -2.03 -13.20
CA LEU A 160 -2.85 -3.27 -13.71
C LEU A 160 -1.33 -3.27 -13.55
N LEU A 161 -0.65 -2.19 -13.93
CA LEU A 161 0.81 -2.09 -13.86
C LEU A 161 1.34 -2.02 -12.43
N ARG A 162 0.71 -1.22 -11.56
CA ARG A 162 1.23 -0.87 -10.23
C ARG A 162 0.81 -1.83 -9.14
N THR A 163 -0.33 -2.48 -9.30
CA THR A 163 -0.91 -3.36 -8.29
C THR A 163 -0.99 -4.80 -8.77
N GLU A 164 -1.79 -5.07 -9.81
CA GLU A 164 -2.12 -6.46 -10.17
C GLU A 164 -0.93 -7.22 -10.77
N ASN A 165 -0.10 -6.56 -11.58
CA ASN A 165 1.12 -7.15 -12.16
C ASN A 165 2.37 -6.93 -11.30
N SER A 166 2.21 -6.36 -10.10
CA SER A 166 3.30 -6.06 -9.18
C SER A 166 3.19 -6.93 -7.93
N ALA A 167 4.21 -7.75 -7.65
CA ALA A 167 4.24 -8.56 -6.44
C ALA A 167 4.20 -7.69 -5.17
N SER A 168 4.95 -6.58 -5.14
CA SER A 168 4.93 -5.64 -4.01
C SER A 168 3.62 -4.85 -3.93
N GLY A 169 3.06 -4.45 -5.07
CA GLY A 169 1.78 -3.72 -5.11
C GLY A 169 0.61 -4.56 -4.62
N SER A 170 0.52 -5.82 -5.09
CA SER A 170 -0.49 -6.78 -4.62
C SER A 170 -0.29 -7.12 -3.13
N LEU A 171 0.96 -7.24 -2.67
CA LEU A 171 1.27 -7.48 -1.26
C LEU A 171 0.81 -6.32 -0.39
N TYR A 172 1.14 -5.08 -0.77
CA TYR A 172 0.71 -3.87 -0.07
C TYR A 172 -0.81 -3.72 -0.06
N GLU A 173 -1.51 -3.99 -1.16
CA GLU A 173 -2.98 -3.94 -1.21
C GLU A 173 -3.59 -4.97 -0.24
N ALA A 174 -3.09 -6.22 -0.24
CA ALA A 174 -3.58 -7.27 0.64
C ALA A 174 -3.33 -6.98 2.12
N THR A 175 -2.13 -6.53 2.48
CA THR A 175 -1.79 -6.23 3.88
C THR A 175 -2.47 -4.97 4.39
N SER A 176 -2.61 -3.93 3.56
CA SER A 176 -3.33 -2.70 3.94
C SER A 176 -4.81 -2.98 4.16
N ALA A 177 -5.43 -3.81 3.31
CA ALA A 177 -6.82 -4.23 3.46
C ALA A 177 -7.05 -5.08 4.73
N ALA A 178 -6.10 -5.94 5.09
CA ALA A 178 -6.13 -6.69 6.35
C ALA A 178 -5.86 -5.80 7.57
N LEU A 179 -5.00 -4.77 7.44
CA LEU A 179 -4.72 -3.85 8.55
C LEU A 179 -5.94 -3.01 8.93
N PHE A 180 -6.77 -2.65 7.96
CA PHE A 180 -7.97 -1.85 8.19
C PHE A 180 -9.21 -2.68 7.83
N ALA A 181 -9.84 -3.35 8.79
CA ALA A 181 -11.02 -4.16 8.52
C ALA A 181 -12.30 -3.31 8.33
N LYS A 182 -12.39 -2.15 8.99
CA LYS A 182 -13.59 -1.28 8.96
C LYS A 182 -13.31 0.14 8.49
N HIS A 183 -12.14 0.68 8.79
CA HIS A 183 -11.77 2.03 8.42
C HIS A 183 -11.61 2.14 6.91
N SER A 184 -11.97 3.29 6.32
CA SER A 184 -11.87 3.54 4.87
C SER A 184 -10.45 3.57 4.30
N TYR A 185 -9.43 3.32 5.13
CA TYR A 185 -8.05 3.14 4.69
C TYR A 185 -7.80 1.75 4.07
N HIS A 186 -8.79 0.86 4.12
CA HIS A 186 -8.70 -0.50 3.63
C HIS A 186 -8.71 -0.66 2.10
N TRP A 187 -9.30 0.30 1.38
CA TRP A 187 -9.35 0.22 -0.08
C TRP A 187 -8.16 0.93 -0.72
N PRO A 188 -7.71 0.43 -1.89
CA PRO A 188 -6.59 1.02 -2.60
C PRO A 188 -6.93 2.42 -3.10
N THR A 189 -5.96 3.35 -3.03
CA THR A 189 -6.12 4.72 -3.53
C THR A 189 -6.57 4.79 -4.99
N VAL A 190 -6.06 3.87 -5.82
CA VAL A 190 -6.42 3.76 -7.24
C VAL A 190 -7.85 3.24 -7.44
N GLY A 191 -8.47 2.65 -6.41
CA GLY A 191 -9.79 2.03 -6.47
C GLY A 191 -9.77 0.58 -6.93
N TRP A 192 -10.85 -0.14 -6.64
CA TRP A 192 -11.10 -1.51 -7.10
C TRP A 192 -11.41 -1.50 -8.60
N MET A 193 -10.97 -2.54 -9.33
CA MET A 193 -11.20 -2.63 -10.77
C MET A 193 -12.68 -2.57 -11.15
N ASP A 194 -13.55 -3.21 -10.36
CA ASP A 194 -14.99 -3.21 -10.60
C ASP A 194 -15.61 -1.83 -10.34
N ASP A 195 -15.16 -1.13 -9.31
CA ASP A 195 -15.61 0.24 -9.01
C ASP A 195 -15.14 1.20 -10.11
N LEU A 196 -13.89 1.10 -10.56
CA LEU A 196 -13.36 1.87 -11.68
C LEU A 196 -14.19 1.65 -12.93
N ASN A 197 -14.47 0.38 -13.25
CA ASN A 197 -15.38 0.02 -14.33
C ASN A 197 -16.79 0.59 -14.13
N GLY A 198 -17.24 0.77 -12.88
CA GLY A 198 -18.56 1.23 -12.44
C GLY A 198 -18.77 2.75 -12.34
N ILE A 199 -17.72 3.57 -12.29
CA ILE A 199 -17.82 5.03 -12.15
C ILE A 199 -18.69 5.66 -13.26
N THR A 200 -19.78 6.33 -12.85
CA THR A 200 -20.65 7.11 -13.73
C THR A 200 -20.26 8.59 -13.76
N LEU A 201 -20.61 9.28 -14.85
CA LEU A 201 -20.40 10.73 -14.97
C LEU A 201 -21.06 11.52 -13.83
N LYS A 202 -22.30 11.14 -13.45
CA LYS A 202 -23.01 11.82 -12.36
C LYS A 202 -22.27 11.68 -11.03
N GLN A 203 -21.77 10.50 -10.72
CA GLN A 203 -21.00 10.27 -9.49
C GLN A 203 -19.72 11.11 -9.46
N ALA A 204 -18.98 11.16 -10.57
CA ALA A 204 -17.80 12.02 -10.68
C ALA A 204 -18.17 13.50 -10.47
N GLN A 205 -19.23 13.98 -11.10
CA GLN A 205 -19.69 15.36 -10.94
C GLN A 205 -20.18 15.67 -9.51
N ASP A 206 -20.90 14.75 -8.87
CA ASP A 206 -21.32 14.86 -7.47
C ASP A 206 -20.09 14.95 -6.56
N TYR A 207 -19.09 14.09 -6.79
CA TYR A 207 -17.83 14.07 -6.04
C TYR A 207 -17.06 15.39 -6.15
N HIS A 208 -16.87 15.90 -7.37
CA HIS A 208 -16.24 17.19 -7.59
C HIS A 208 -16.98 18.33 -6.89
N ARG A 209 -18.32 18.35 -6.99
CA ARG A 209 -19.15 19.35 -6.30
C ARG A 209 -18.97 19.31 -4.79
N GLN A 210 -18.90 18.11 -4.22
CA GLN A 210 -18.80 17.90 -2.79
C GLN A 210 -17.44 18.34 -2.24
N PHE A 211 -16.33 17.98 -2.89
CA PHE A 211 -15.01 18.09 -2.27
C PHE A 211 -14.12 19.20 -2.82
N TYR A 212 -14.32 19.64 -4.06
CA TYR A 212 -13.49 20.67 -4.71
C TYR A 212 -14.16 22.04 -4.60
N GLY A 213 -14.12 22.60 -3.38
CA GLY A 213 -14.52 23.96 -3.06
C GLY A 213 -13.41 24.68 -2.27
N PRO A 214 -13.30 26.03 -2.37
CA PRO A 214 -12.26 26.79 -1.68
C PRO A 214 -12.18 26.49 -0.17
N ASN A 215 -13.32 26.29 0.47
CA ASN A 215 -13.48 25.97 1.90
C ASN A 215 -13.12 24.52 2.30
N ASN A 216 -12.70 23.67 1.37
CA ASN A 216 -12.16 22.31 1.63
C ASN A 216 -10.77 22.13 0.98
N CYS A 217 -10.12 23.24 0.61
CA CYS A 217 -8.80 23.25 0.01
C CYS A 217 -7.92 24.32 0.66
N PHE A 218 -6.61 24.16 0.54
CA PHE A 218 -5.66 25.19 0.95
C PHE A 218 -4.48 25.30 -0.02
N ILE A 219 -3.87 26.47 -0.03
CA ILE A 219 -2.69 26.78 -0.84
C ILE A 219 -1.47 26.83 0.07
N VAL A 220 -0.38 26.19 -0.35
CA VAL A 220 0.95 26.37 0.24
C VAL A 220 1.87 26.95 -0.83
N LEU A 221 2.44 28.12 -0.57
CA LEU A 221 3.38 28.80 -1.46
C LEU A 221 4.73 28.95 -0.74
N VAL A 222 5.80 28.44 -1.36
CA VAL A 222 7.16 28.49 -0.78
C VAL A 222 8.18 28.94 -1.82
N GLY A 223 8.98 29.97 -1.54
CA GLY A 223 10.04 30.44 -2.44
C GLY A 223 10.20 31.95 -2.54
N ASP A 224 10.76 32.42 -3.65
CA ASP A 224 11.18 33.81 -3.83
C ASP A 224 10.03 34.71 -4.30
N PHE A 225 9.32 35.27 -3.33
CA PHE A 225 8.28 36.28 -3.48
C PHE A 225 8.19 37.10 -2.19
N LYS A 226 7.46 38.22 -2.22
CA LYS A 226 7.04 38.92 -1.01
C LYS A 226 5.62 38.50 -0.64
N SER A 227 5.37 38.12 0.60
CA SER A 227 4.10 37.57 1.09
C SER A 227 2.93 38.51 0.82
N ALA A 228 3.09 39.81 1.04
CA ALA A 228 2.04 40.79 0.79
C ALA A 228 1.60 40.83 -0.70
N GLU A 229 2.57 40.78 -1.62
CA GLU A 229 2.31 40.77 -3.06
C GLU A 229 1.70 39.43 -3.49
N ALA A 230 2.23 38.31 -2.99
CA ALA A 230 1.70 36.97 -3.26
C ALA A 230 0.27 36.81 -2.73
N LEU A 231 -0.03 37.26 -1.51
CA LEU A 231 -1.37 37.23 -0.93
C LEU A 231 -2.35 38.07 -1.74
N ALA A 232 -1.95 39.24 -2.23
CA ALA A 232 -2.78 40.08 -3.09
C ALA A 232 -3.15 39.36 -4.40
N LEU A 233 -2.18 38.67 -5.03
CA LEU A 233 -2.44 37.84 -6.21
C LEU A 233 -3.35 36.65 -5.88
N VAL A 234 -3.12 35.94 -4.77
CA VAL A 234 -3.99 34.84 -4.35
C VAL A 234 -5.42 35.33 -4.13
N LYS A 235 -5.61 36.48 -3.47
CA LYS A 235 -6.92 37.14 -3.31
C LYS A 235 -7.56 37.48 -4.65
N LYS A 236 -6.80 38.02 -5.61
CA LYS A 236 -7.28 38.37 -6.96
C LYS A 236 -7.82 37.14 -7.70
N TYR A 237 -7.11 36.01 -7.67
CA TYR A 237 -7.43 34.83 -8.48
C TYR A 237 -8.34 33.83 -7.78
N PHE A 238 -8.10 33.54 -6.50
CA PHE A 238 -8.87 32.56 -5.74
C PHE A 238 -10.01 33.19 -4.92
N GLY A 239 -9.93 34.46 -4.55
CA GLY A 239 -10.97 35.14 -3.75
C GLY A 239 -12.36 35.13 -4.39
N PRO A 240 -12.53 35.39 -5.70
CA PRO A 240 -13.84 35.36 -6.36
C PRO A 240 -14.48 33.97 -6.45
N LEU A 241 -13.75 32.90 -6.15
CA LEU A 241 -14.26 31.54 -6.24
C LEU A 241 -15.28 31.28 -5.13
N LYS A 242 -16.41 30.67 -5.51
CA LYS A 242 -17.50 30.40 -4.57
C LYS A 242 -17.17 29.20 -3.68
N ALA A 243 -17.29 29.39 -2.37
CA ALA A 243 -17.37 28.30 -1.40
C ALA A 243 -18.48 27.31 -1.79
N ARG A 244 -18.31 26.04 -1.45
CA ARG A 244 -19.31 25.00 -1.68
C ARG A 244 -19.77 24.42 -0.34
N PRO A 245 -21.09 24.21 -0.16
CA PRO A 245 -21.56 23.46 0.99
C PRO A 245 -20.91 22.08 0.99
N PHE A 246 -20.17 21.78 2.05
CA PHE A 246 -19.51 20.50 2.22
C PHE A 246 -19.82 19.98 3.63
N THR A 247 -20.11 18.69 3.72
CA THR A 247 -20.28 18.00 4.99
C THR A 247 -19.35 16.78 4.98
N ARG A 248 -18.32 16.79 5.83
CA ARG A 248 -17.49 15.62 6.04
C ARG A 248 -18.18 14.70 7.04
N GLN A 249 -18.53 13.51 6.60
CA GLN A 249 -19.00 12.46 7.51
C GLN A 249 -17.81 11.88 8.27
N LYS A 250 -18.02 11.52 9.54
CA LYS A 250 -17.01 10.84 10.37
C LYS A 250 -16.79 9.42 9.87
N ARG A 251 -15.53 9.07 9.60
CA ARG A 251 -15.15 7.71 9.18
C ARG A 251 -15.35 6.73 10.34
N HIS A 252 -15.51 5.45 10.00
CA HIS A 252 -15.54 4.38 11.00
C HIS A 252 -14.19 4.29 11.70
N ILE A 253 -14.20 4.06 13.01
CA ILE A 253 -12.98 3.83 13.79
C ILE A 253 -12.52 2.39 13.54
N GLU A 254 -11.22 2.20 13.29
CA GLU A 254 -10.64 0.87 13.18
C GLU A 254 -10.62 0.18 14.55
N PRO A 255 -11.18 -1.03 14.70
CA PRO A 255 -11.01 -1.80 15.92
C PRO A 255 -9.54 -2.16 16.16
N ILE A 256 -9.15 -2.24 17.43
CA ILE A 256 -7.83 -2.75 17.79
C ILE A 256 -7.76 -4.23 17.38
N HIS A 257 -6.74 -4.58 16.60
CA HIS A 257 -6.46 -5.95 16.22
C HIS A 257 -6.25 -6.82 17.47
N SER A 258 -7.04 -7.89 17.58
CA SER A 258 -6.98 -8.84 18.70
C SER A 258 -6.16 -10.08 18.41
N GLN A 259 -5.85 -10.33 17.14
CA GLN A 259 -5.11 -11.50 16.66
C GLN A 259 -4.23 -11.13 15.46
N GLU A 260 -3.14 -11.87 15.31
CA GLU A 260 -2.31 -11.80 14.10
C GLU A 260 -3.11 -12.27 12.88
N GLU A 261 -2.95 -11.58 11.77
CA GLU A 261 -3.52 -11.99 10.47
C GLU A 261 -2.40 -12.27 9.47
N ARG A 262 -2.63 -13.23 8.57
CA ARG A 262 -1.67 -13.62 7.53
C ARG A 262 -2.32 -13.54 6.16
N VAL A 263 -1.63 -12.89 5.23
CA VAL A 263 -2.05 -12.78 3.83
C VAL A 263 -0.99 -13.36 2.91
N TYR A 264 -1.43 -14.12 1.91
CA TYR A 264 -0.56 -14.77 0.93
C TYR A 264 -0.91 -14.27 -0.47
N VAL A 265 0.09 -13.78 -1.18
CA VAL A 265 -0.02 -13.27 -2.53
C VAL A 265 0.84 -14.14 -3.45
N GLU A 266 0.21 -14.78 -4.42
CA GLU A 266 0.92 -15.54 -5.44
C GLU A 266 1.20 -14.64 -6.64
N LYS A 267 2.46 -14.30 -6.87
CA LYS A 267 2.87 -13.48 -8.02
C LYS A 267 4.20 -13.95 -8.59
N PRO A 268 4.42 -13.86 -9.92
CA PRO A 268 5.71 -14.15 -10.51
C PRO A 268 6.78 -13.19 -9.96
N THR A 269 7.59 -13.67 -9.02
CA THR A 269 8.68 -12.92 -8.40
C THR A 269 9.96 -13.74 -8.39
N GLY A 270 11.10 -13.11 -8.71
CA GLY A 270 12.40 -13.79 -8.69
C GLY A 270 12.89 -14.16 -7.28
N THR A 271 12.37 -13.50 -6.25
CA THR A 271 12.67 -13.74 -4.83
C THR A 271 11.42 -13.59 -3.99
N GLY A 272 11.36 -14.23 -2.82
CA GLY A 272 10.23 -14.01 -1.91
C GLY A 272 10.20 -12.56 -1.38
N LEU A 273 8.99 -12.04 -1.19
CA LEU A 273 8.76 -10.79 -0.46
C LEU A 273 8.02 -11.09 0.83
N LEU A 274 8.42 -10.41 1.89
CA LEU A 274 7.79 -10.46 3.20
C LEU A 274 7.46 -9.03 3.60
N GLN A 275 6.26 -8.80 4.10
CA GLN A 275 5.83 -7.52 4.63
C GLN A 275 5.20 -7.73 6.00
N LEU A 276 5.69 -7.05 7.03
CA LEU A 276 5.05 -7.02 8.34
C LEU A 276 4.45 -5.65 8.54
N VAL A 277 3.17 -5.62 8.89
CA VAL A 277 2.42 -4.38 9.05
C VAL A 277 1.83 -4.33 10.44
N TYR A 278 2.01 -3.21 11.13
CA TYR A 278 1.44 -2.97 12.45
C TYR A 278 0.63 -1.68 12.43
N PRO A 279 -0.46 -1.58 13.23
CA PRO A 279 -1.14 -0.33 13.42
C PRO A 279 -0.18 0.67 14.05
N ALA A 280 -0.29 1.93 13.62
CA ALA A 280 0.51 3.03 14.11
C ALA A 280 -0.40 4.20 14.49
N PRO A 281 0.08 5.12 15.35
CA PRO A 281 -0.70 6.28 15.74
C PRO A 281 -1.00 7.20 14.54
N ALA A 282 -2.08 7.99 14.66
CA ALA A 282 -2.33 9.09 13.74
C ALA A 282 -1.20 10.14 13.78
N GLY A 283 -1.03 10.90 12.70
CA GLY A 283 0.08 11.85 12.51
C GLY A 283 0.20 12.95 13.57
N ALA A 284 -0.92 13.31 14.21
CA ALA A 284 -0.98 14.32 15.27
C ALA A 284 -0.95 13.74 16.70
N ALA A 285 -0.91 12.41 16.86
CA ALA A 285 -0.88 11.80 18.18
C ALA A 285 0.50 11.97 18.84
N SER A 286 0.50 12.04 20.18
CA SER A 286 1.71 12.33 20.96
C SER A 286 2.80 11.25 20.85
N ASP A 287 2.43 10.02 20.53
CA ASP A 287 3.33 8.88 20.35
C ASP A 287 3.86 8.74 18.91
N PHE A 288 3.40 9.56 17.95
CA PHE A 288 3.86 9.51 16.57
C PHE A 288 5.36 9.78 16.44
N VAL A 289 5.87 10.80 17.14
CA VAL A 289 7.31 11.14 17.15
C VAL A 289 8.16 10.00 17.72
N ALA A 290 7.69 9.34 18.78
CA ALA A 290 8.38 8.18 19.35
C ALA A 290 8.39 7.00 18.37
N MET A 291 7.30 6.79 17.62
CA MET A 291 7.23 5.76 16.58
C MET A 291 8.13 6.06 15.37
N GLU A 292 8.34 7.32 14.98
CA GLU A 292 9.34 7.67 13.95
C GLU A 292 10.77 7.34 14.42
N VAL A 293 11.07 7.52 15.71
CA VAL A 293 12.36 7.09 16.29
C VAL A 293 12.48 5.57 16.33
N VAL A 294 11.42 4.84 16.69
CA VAL A 294 11.35 3.37 16.61
C VAL A 294 11.62 2.90 15.18
N GLU A 295 10.96 3.50 14.20
CA GLU A 295 11.15 3.20 12.78
C GLU A 295 12.61 3.37 12.36
N GLN A 296 13.21 4.53 12.68
CA GLN A 296 14.62 4.80 12.38
C GLN A 296 15.57 3.76 13.01
N LEU A 297 15.31 3.33 14.25
CA LEU A 297 16.12 2.31 14.92
C LEU A 297 16.02 0.94 14.23
N LEU A 298 14.84 0.62 13.68
CA LEU A 298 14.59 -0.63 12.98
C LEU A 298 15.22 -0.65 11.59
N THR A 299 15.02 0.36 10.76
CA THR A 299 15.34 0.33 9.31
C THR A 299 16.20 1.50 8.80
N GLY A 300 16.56 2.47 9.66
CA GLY A 300 17.18 3.76 9.34
C GLY A 300 18.61 3.74 8.79
N GLY A 301 19.02 2.69 8.10
CA GLY A 301 20.29 2.59 7.40
C GLY A 301 21.09 1.35 7.78
N LYS A 302 22.35 1.32 7.34
CA LYS A 302 23.20 0.12 7.41
C LYS A 302 23.51 -0.37 8.84
N THR A 303 23.30 0.47 9.85
CA THR A 303 23.54 0.15 11.26
C THR A 303 22.24 -0.11 12.03
N SER A 304 21.08 -0.07 11.35
CA SER A 304 19.79 -0.31 11.99
C SER A 304 19.63 -1.78 12.37
N ARG A 305 18.77 -2.06 13.35
CA ARG A 305 18.62 -3.41 13.90
C ARG A 305 18.23 -4.44 12.83
N LEU A 306 17.31 -4.09 11.94
CA LEU A 306 16.85 -5.01 10.88
C LEU A 306 17.88 -5.17 9.75
N ASP A 307 18.60 -4.11 9.34
CA ASP A 307 19.64 -4.24 8.32
C ASP A 307 20.77 -5.17 8.82
N GLN A 308 21.15 -5.04 10.09
CA GLN A 308 22.15 -5.89 10.72
C GLN A 308 21.74 -7.38 10.76
N VAL A 309 20.50 -7.70 11.16
CA VAL A 309 20.10 -9.11 11.29
C VAL A 309 19.63 -9.73 9.97
N LEU A 310 19.19 -8.95 8.98
CA LEU A 310 18.65 -9.47 7.72
C LEU A 310 19.63 -9.38 6.54
N VAL A 311 20.37 -8.27 6.42
CA VAL A 311 21.10 -7.90 5.19
C VAL A 311 22.61 -8.01 5.33
N ARG A 312 23.19 -7.57 6.46
CA ARG A 312 24.66 -7.45 6.60
C ARG A 312 25.31 -8.42 7.58
N GLY A 313 24.57 -8.89 8.56
CA GLY A 313 25.11 -9.78 9.59
C GLY A 313 25.46 -11.17 9.07
N ASN A 314 25.83 -12.05 9.99
CA ASN A 314 26.17 -13.42 9.67
C ASN A 314 24.96 -14.16 9.05
N ASN A 315 25.18 -14.84 7.93
CA ASN A 315 24.15 -15.55 7.16
C ASN A 315 22.98 -14.62 6.75
N PRO A 316 23.21 -13.69 5.81
CA PRO A 316 22.17 -12.79 5.32
C PRO A 316 21.02 -13.56 4.67
N VAL A 317 19.79 -13.07 4.88
CA VAL A 317 18.55 -13.67 4.36
C VAL A 317 17.79 -12.72 3.45
N ALA A 318 18.08 -11.42 3.51
CA ALA A 318 17.43 -10.40 2.70
C ALA A 318 18.43 -9.59 1.87
N LYS A 319 17.99 -9.17 0.69
CA LYS A 319 18.67 -8.19 -0.15
C LYS A 319 18.49 -6.77 0.39
N SER A 320 17.31 -6.48 0.90
CA SER A 320 16.97 -5.17 1.49
C SER A 320 15.88 -5.32 2.54
N VAL A 321 15.91 -4.40 3.50
CA VAL A 321 14.81 -4.12 4.41
C VAL A 321 14.57 -2.62 4.44
N SER A 322 13.31 -2.22 4.43
CA SER A 322 12.89 -0.82 4.54
C SER A 322 11.59 -0.74 5.33
N SER A 323 11.26 0.45 5.80
CA SER A 323 9.92 0.71 6.32
C SER A 323 9.43 2.08 5.89
N PHE A 324 8.14 2.28 6.07
CA PHE A 324 7.53 3.60 6.04
C PHE A 324 6.37 3.68 7.03
N MET A 325 6.14 4.89 7.52
CA MET A 325 4.96 5.29 8.29
C MET A 325 4.53 6.69 7.83
N PHE A 326 3.23 6.88 7.59
CA PHE A 326 2.70 8.16 7.10
C PHE A 326 1.84 8.89 8.15
N PRO A 327 1.89 10.23 8.23
CA PRO A 327 1.14 11.00 9.22
C PRO A 327 -0.32 11.21 8.77
N PHE A 328 -1.07 10.12 8.64
CA PHE A 328 -2.49 10.16 8.31
C PHE A 328 -3.35 10.70 9.45
N VAL A 329 -4.59 11.06 9.13
CA VAL A 329 -5.46 11.87 10.01
C VAL A 329 -6.05 11.05 11.15
N ASP A 330 -6.57 9.86 10.86
CA ASP A 330 -7.35 9.09 11.84
C ASP A 330 -6.55 7.94 12.48
N ALA A 331 -5.68 7.29 11.70
CA ALA A 331 -4.84 6.17 12.10
C ALA A 331 -3.68 6.00 11.10
N SER A 332 -2.63 5.27 11.43
CA SER A 332 -1.56 4.94 10.49
C SER A 332 -1.20 3.46 10.52
N GLY A 333 -0.27 3.07 9.65
CA GLY A 333 0.40 1.78 9.69
C GLY A 333 1.90 1.98 9.53
N ILE A 334 2.69 1.18 10.23
CA ILE A 334 4.12 0.99 9.94
C ILE A 334 4.26 -0.28 9.12
N PHE A 335 4.78 -0.13 7.90
CA PHE A 335 4.97 -1.20 6.94
C PHE A 335 6.45 -1.51 6.87
N ILE A 336 6.84 -2.76 7.17
CA ILE A 336 8.22 -3.22 7.11
C ILE A 336 8.34 -4.18 5.93
N ASP A 337 9.02 -3.75 4.87
CA ASP A 337 9.23 -4.49 3.64
C ASP A 337 10.58 -5.21 3.66
N VAL A 338 10.56 -6.51 3.37
CA VAL A 338 11.76 -7.35 3.28
C VAL A 338 11.78 -8.03 1.92
N ALA A 339 12.79 -7.69 1.12
CA ALA A 339 13.07 -8.41 -0.14
C ALA A 339 14.11 -9.50 0.15
N LEU A 340 13.72 -10.77 0.03
CA LEU A 340 14.62 -11.88 0.32
C LEU A 340 15.74 -12.04 -0.71
N LEU A 341 16.81 -12.69 -0.29
CA LEU A 341 17.75 -13.30 -1.24
C LEU A 341 17.10 -14.56 -1.88
N PRO A 342 17.54 -14.96 -3.08
CA PRO A 342 17.07 -16.20 -3.70
C PRO A 342 17.16 -17.41 -2.76
N GLU A 343 16.15 -18.29 -2.80
CA GLU A 343 16.07 -19.55 -2.04
C GLU A 343 16.05 -19.41 -0.51
N LYS A 344 16.03 -18.20 0.05
CA LYS A 344 15.87 -17.97 1.49
C LYS A 344 14.40 -18.08 1.91
N SER A 345 14.18 -18.46 3.16
CA SER A 345 12.84 -18.68 3.73
C SER A 345 12.27 -17.39 4.32
N ASN A 346 11.01 -17.09 3.99
CA ASN A 346 10.24 -16.02 4.64
C ASN A 346 10.19 -16.20 6.16
N ARG A 347 10.04 -17.44 6.66
CA ARG A 347 9.95 -17.76 8.09
C ARG A 347 11.19 -17.30 8.86
N VAL A 348 12.38 -17.54 8.32
CA VAL A 348 13.63 -17.12 8.98
C VAL A 348 13.76 -15.60 9.01
N ALA A 349 13.34 -14.92 7.95
CA ALA A 349 13.33 -13.45 7.96
C ALA A 349 12.29 -12.90 8.95
N GLU A 350 11.10 -13.49 9.00
CA GLU A 350 10.04 -13.13 9.95
C GLU A 350 10.47 -13.33 11.41
N GLU A 351 11.08 -14.47 11.75
CA GLU A 351 11.65 -14.74 13.08
C GLU A 351 12.66 -13.66 13.48
N ARG A 352 13.54 -13.25 12.54
CA ARG A 352 14.54 -12.21 12.79
C ARG A 352 13.93 -10.82 12.94
N VAL A 353 12.88 -10.49 12.18
CA VAL A 353 12.13 -9.24 12.35
C VAL A 353 11.44 -9.23 13.70
N THR A 354 10.74 -10.32 14.04
CA THR A 354 10.01 -10.49 15.31
C THR A 354 10.96 -10.33 16.49
N ALA A 355 12.09 -11.03 16.47
CA ALA A 355 13.10 -10.92 17.53
C ALA A 355 13.64 -9.48 17.66
N ALA A 356 13.91 -8.77 16.56
CA ALA A 356 14.35 -7.38 16.63
C ALA A 356 13.29 -6.44 17.22
N ILE A 357 12.02 -6.67 16.92
CA ILE A 357 10.87 -5.93 17.47
C ILE A 357 10.67 -6.23 18.96
N GLU A 358 10.82 -7.49 19.38
CA GLU A 358 10.77 -7.86 20.79
C GLU A 358 11.92 -7.21 21.58
N ARG A 359 13.12 -7.16 21.00
CA ARG A 359 14.27 -6.50 21.64
C ARG A 359 14.07 -5.00 21.78
N ILE A 360 13.51 -4.29 20.79
CA ILE A 360 13.22 -2.85 20.97
C ILE A 360 12.08 -2.61 21.97
N SER A 361 11.18 -3.58 22.15
CA SER A 361 10.09 -3.51 23.12
C SER A 361 10.55 -3.82 24.56
N ASN A 362 11.58 -4.66 24.74
CA ASN A 362 11.97 -5.19 26.04
C ASN A 362 13.33 -4.73 26.56
N GLU A 363 14.26 -4.39 25.68
CA GLU A 363 15.62 -3.94 26.03
C GLU A 363 15.72 -2.42 25.90
N SER A 364 16.45 -1.76 26.80
CA SER A 364 16.65 -0.32 26.69
C SER A 364 17.53 -0.01 25.48
N VAL A 365 17.15 1.00 24.69
CA VAL A 365 18.03 1.55 23.66
C VAL A 365 19.19 2.26 24.35
N ASN A 366 20.43 1.94 23.96
CA ASN A 366 21.60 2.60 24.53
C ASN A 366 21.75 4.03 23.97
N ALA A 367 22.44 4.89 24.71
CA ALA A 367 22.54 6.31 24.39
C ALA A 367 23.20 6.57 23.02
N ASP A 368 24.21 5.79 22.64
CA ASP A 368 24.91 5.95 21.37
C ASP A 368 24.05 5.56 20.16
N GLU A 369 23.28 4.47 20.28
CA GLU A 369 22.33 4.02 19.27
C GLU A 369 21.22 5.06 19.07
N LEU A 370 20.65 5.56 20.17
CA LEU A 370 19.62 6.61 20.13
C LEU A 370 20.16 7.90 19.51
N SER A 371 21.34 8.35 19.95
CA SER A 371 21.98 9.57 19.42
C SER A 371 22.22 9.47 17.91
N ARG A 372 22.70 8.32 17.41
CA ARG A 372 22.86 8.09 15.97
C ARG A 372 21.52 8.11 15.22
N ALA A 373 20.49 7.45 15.74
CA ALA A 373 19.17 7.43 15.12
C ALA A 373 18.56 8.84 15.03
N VAL A 374 18.60 9.60 16.12
CA VAL A 374 18.12 10.99 16.17
C VAL A 374 18.92 11.88 15.21
N ALA A 375 20.24 11.73 15.14
CA ALA A 375 21.08 12.49 14.21
C ALA A 375 20.71 12.19 12.75
N GLN A 376 20.44 10.92 12.41
CA GLN A 376 20.04 10.51 11.07
C GLN A 376 18.64 11.04 10.70
N LEU A 377 17.67 10.99 11.62
CA LEU A 377 16.33 11.55 11.43
C LEU A 377 16.38 13.06 11.18
N ARG A 378 17.10 13.80 12.05
CA ARG A 378 17.29 15.25 11.90
C ARG A 378 17.95 15.59 10.58
N ALA A 379 19.03 14.88 10.23
CA ALA A 379 19.69 15.08 8.95
C ALA A 379 18.78 14.75 7.76
N GLY A 380 17.90 13.76 7.91
CA GLY A 380 16.85 13.42 6.94
C GLY A 380 15.89 14.59 6.71
N ILE A 381 15.32 15.15 7.79
CA ILE A 381 14.44 16.32 7.70
C ILE A 381 15.17 17.51 7.09
N VAL A 382 16.38 17.85 7.55
CA VAL A 382 17.14 18.99 7.00
C VAL A 382 17.39 18.83 5.50
N ARG A 383 17.73 17.62 5.03
CA ARG A 383 17.86 17.34 3.59
C ARG A 383 16.52 17.48 2.86
N SER A 384 15.43 17.00 3.44
CA SER A 384 14.09 17.18 2.86
C SER A 384 13.74 18.67 2.74
N LEU A 385 13.97 19.47 3.78
CA LEU A 385 13.74 20.91 3.80
C LEU A 385 14.67 21.71 2.88
N ALA A 386 15.62 21.08 2.17
CA ALA A 386 16.51 21.82 1.26
C ALA A 386 15.81 22.34 0.00
N THR A 387 14.62 21.83 -0.36
CA THR A 387 13.89 22.25 -1.57
C THR A 387 12.55 22.90 -1.24
N THR A 388 12.16 23.93 -1.99
CA THR A 388 10.86 24.61 -1.88
C THR A 388 9.67 23.63 -1.94
N GLN A 389 9.76 22.66 -2.85
CA GLN A 389 8.73 21.62 -3.04
C GLN A 389 8.56 20.75 -1.80
N ASN A 390 9.65 20.24 -1.23
CA ASN A 390 9.57 19.37 -0.07
C ASN A 390 9.15 20.15 1.19
N ARG A 391 9.58 21.41 1.37
CA ARG A 391 9.07 22.27 2.45
C ARG A 391 7.55 22.42 2.34
N ALA A 392 7.05 22.78 1.17
CA ALA A 392 5.62 22.91 0.92
C ALA A 392 4.87 21.60 1.19
N GLN A 393 5.46 20.46 0.78
CA GLN A 393 4.86 19.14 0.98
C GLN A 393 4.81 18.73 2.45
N MET A 394 5.90 18.94 3.20
CA MET A 394 5.94 18.65 4.63
C MET A 394 4.96 19.55 5.41
N MET A 395 4.86 20.85 5.04
CA MET A 395 3.85 21.75 5.59
C MET A 395 2.44 21.24 5.30
N GLY A 396 2.15 20.83 4.06
CA GLY A 396 0.81 20.35 3.68
C GLY A 396 0.37 19.11 4.45
N PHE A 397 1.25 18.12 4.63
CA PHE A 397 0.95 16.96 5.48
C PHE A 397 0.76 17.36 6.94
N ALA A 398 1.59 18.26 7.46
CA ALA A 398 1.47 18.76 8.83
C ALA A 398 0.14 19.49 9.08
N ILE A 399 -0.26 20.38 8.17
CA ILE A 399 -1.55 21.07 8.18
C ILE A 399 -2.70 20.06 8.14
N ARG A 400 -2.61 19.04 7.27
CA ARG A 400 -3.67 18.03 7.15
C ARG A 400 -3.83 17.18 8.41
N ALA A 401 -2.71 16.79 9.02
CA ALA A 401 -2.70 15.90 10.18
C ALA A 401 -3.05 16.62 11.48
N SER A 402 -2.46 17.80 11.71
CA SER A 402 -2.49 18.49 13.02
C SER A 402 -3.03 19.93 12.97
N GLY A 403 -3.16 20.51 11.77
CA GLY A 403 -3.48 21.92 11.59
C GLY A 403 -2.29 22.87 11.74
N ASP A 404 -1.14 22.40 12.22
CA ASP A 404 0.05 23.24 12.46
C ASP A 404 1.08 23.13 11.33
N PRO A 405 1.30 24.18 10.51
CA PRO A 405 2.30 24.18 9.44
C PRO A 405 3.75 24.15 9.95
N GLN A 406 4.02 24.45 11.23
CA GLN A 406 5.37 24.47 11.80
C GLN A 406 5.88 23.09 12.22
N THR A 407 5.00 22.08 12.28
CA THR A 407 5.32 20.71 12.70
C THR A 407 6.63 20.15 12.11
N PRO A 408 6.95 20.34 10.80
CA PRO A 408 8.21 19.82 10.24
C PRO A 408 9.48 20.33 10.95
N TRP A 409 9.46 21.57 11.44
CA TRP A 409 10.58 22.19 12.14
C TRP A 409 10.56 21.88 13.63
N THR A 410 9.39 21.88 14.27
CA THR A 410 9.28 21.53 15.70
C THR A 410 9.65 20.07 15.96
N ARG A 411 9.42 19.16 14.99
CA ARG A 411 9.90 17.77 15.02
C ARG A 411 11.40 17.63 15.19
N LEU A 412 12.21 18.55 14.63
CA LEU A 412 13.67 18.51 14.80
C LEU A 412 14.05 18.57 16.28
N LYS A 413 13.38 19.42 17.06
CA LYS A 413 13.59 19.49 18.51
C LYS A 413 13.04 18.24 19.18
N ALA A 414 11.78 17.89 18.88
CA ALA A 414 11.07 16.78 19.52
C ALA A 414 11.81 15.43 19.45
N TYR A 415 12.49 15.11 18.33
CA TYR A 415 13.28 13.87 18.25
C TYR A 415 14.39 13.76 19.30
N GLY A 416 15.00 14.88 19.68
CA GLY A 416 16.06 14.89 20.71
C GLY A 416 15.53 14.81 22.14
N GLU A 417 14.22 14.95 22.33
CA GLU A 417 13.55 14.85 23.62
C GLU A 417 12.96 13.45 23.85
N VAL A 418 12.96 12.58 22.82
CA VAL A 418 12.50 11.20 22.93
C VAL A 418 13.45 10.39 23.83
N THR A 419 12.90 9.79 24.87
CA THR A 419 13.62 8.97 25.84
C THR A 419 13.56 7.47 25.52
N PRO A 420 14.53 6.65 25.98
CA PRO A 420 14.46 5.19 25.85
C PRO A 420 13.16 4.58 26.39
N THR A 421 12.61 5.12 27.48
CA THR A 421 11.34 4.67 28.06
C THR A 421 10.16 4.95 27.14
N GLN A 422 10.11 6.12 26.49
CA GLN A 422 9.07 6.42 25.50
C GLN A 422 9.15 5.51 24.27
N ILE A 423 10.37 5.18 23.81
CA ILE A 423 10.59 4.25 22.70
C ILE A 423 10.04 2.87 23.04
N GLN A 424 10.38 2.33 24.21
CA GLN A 424 9.87 1.03 24.66
C GLN A 424 8.35 1.04 24.84
N ALA A 425 7.80 2.09 25.45
CA ALA A 425 6.35 2.22 25.64
C ALA A 425 5.62 2.27 24.29
N ALA A 426 6.12 3.04 23.33
CA ALA A 426 5.56 3.11 21.98
C ALA A 426 5.66 1.76 21.25
N ALA A 427 6.83 1.12 21.29
CA ALA A 427 7.04 -0.19 20.68
C ALA A 427 6.11 -1.28 21.27
N ARG A 428 5.99 -1.36 22.60
CA ARG A 428 5.06 -2.29 23.27
C ARG A 428 3.60 -2.03 22.90
N LYS A 429 3.22 -0.75 22.80
CA LYS A 429 1.84 -0.35 22.47
C LYS A 429 1.50 -0.69 21.03
N TRP A 430 2.35 -0.34 20.07
CA TRP A 430 2.00 -0.39 18.64
C TRP A 430 2.51 -1.64 17.93
N LEU A 431 3.68 -2.16 18.30
CA LEU A 431 4.32 -3.31 17.65
C LEU A 431 4.01 -4.66 18.34
N ALA A 432 2.87 -4.75 19.03
CA ALA A 432 2.47 -5.98 19.71
C ALA A 432 2.22 -7.12 18.69
N PRO A 433 2.70 -8.35 18.92
CA PRO A 433 2.57 -9.46 17.95
C PRO A 433 1.12 -9.75 17.55
N LYS A 434 0.16 -9.65 18.49
CA LYS A 434 -1.27 -9.87 18.22
C LYS A 434 -1.92 -8.80 17.34
N ARG A 435 -1.20 -7.73 16.98
CA ARG A 435 -1.73 -6.60 16.21
C ARG A 435 -1.20 -6.56 14.78
N ARG A 436 -0.41 -7.56 14.38
CA ARG A 436 0.31 -7.51 13.11
C ARG A 436 -0.43 -8.25 12.01
N VAL A 437 -0.26 -7.74 10.80
CA VAL A 437 -0.54 -8.45 9.56
C VAL A 437 0.78 -8.89 8.95
N ILE A 438 0.90 -10.15 8.57
CA ILE A 438 2.07 -10.70 7.87
C ILE A 438 1.67 -11.05 6.45
N GLY A 439 2.29 -10.36 5.49
CA GLY A 439 2.14 -10.62 4.07
C GLY A 439 3.32 -11.42 3.52
N HIS A 440 3.02 -12.45 2.73
CA HIS A 440 4.02 -13.15 1.93
C HIS A 440 3.68 -13.07 0.45
N ALA A 441 4.62 -12.59 -0.38
CA ALA A 441 4.56 -12.80 -1.82
C ALA A 441 5.48 -13.95 -2.23
N VAL A 442 4.92 -14.98 -2.84
CA VAL A 442 5.65 -16.17 -3.29
C VAL A 442 5.43 -16.42 -4.78
N HIS A 443 6.48 -16.91 -5.44
CA HIS A 443 6.36 -17.39 -6.82
C HIS A 443 5.47 -18.65 -6.85
N PRO A 444 4.50 -18.76 -7.77
CA PRO A 444 3.60 -19.92 -7.89
C PRO A 444 4.36 -21.26 -7.93
N ASP A 445 5.44 -21.33 -8.73
CA ASP A 445 6.28 -22.54 -8.85
C ASP A 445 7.12 -22.90 -7.62
N THR A 446 7.28 -22.00 -6.63
CA THR A 446 8.10 -22.29 -5.44
C THR A 446 7.42 -23.31 -4.52
N LEU A 447 6.09 -23.27 -4.39
CA LEU A 447 5.30 -24.28 -3.70
C LEU A 447 5.45 -25.67 -4.36
N VAL A 448 5.47 -25.69 -5.69
CA VAL A 448 5.68 -26.91 -6.48
C VAL A 448 7.08 -27.47 -6.24
N LYS A 449 8.13 -26.63 -6.30
CA LYS A 449 9.52 -27.03 -6.05
C LYS A 449 9.77 -27.51 -4.61
N LEU A 450 9.17 -26.84 -3.61
CA LEU A 450 9.27 -27.25 -2.21
C LEU A 450 8.60 -28.61 -1.98
N THR A 451 7.45 -28.85 -2.59
CA THR A 451 6.78 -30.15 -2.50
C THR A 451 7.61 -31.25 -3.18
N HIS A 452 8.12 -31.00 -4.39
CA HIS A 452 9.03 -31.94 -5.06
C HIS A 452 10.26 -32.29 -4.23
N ARG A 453 10.85 -31.31 -3.52
CA ARG A 453 12.03 -31.54 -2.68
C ARG A 453 11.72 -32.49 -1.53
N VAL A 454 10.58 -32.31 -0.88
CA VAL A 454 10.13 -33.17 0.22
C VAL A 454 9.89 -34.59 -0.26
N VAL A 455 9.22 -34.74 -1.41
CA VAL A 455 8.94 -36.04 -2.02
C VAL A 455 10.23 -36.75 -2.42
N LYS A 456 11.17 -36.03 -3.06
CA LYS A 456 12.47 -36.56 -3.48
C LYS A 456 13.33 -37.04 -2.31
N GLU A 457 13.23 -36.39 -1.16
CA GLU A 457 13.95 -36.77 0.05
C GLU A 457 13.24 -37.91 0.84
N ASN A 458 12.14 -38.50 0.35
CA ASN A 458 11.49 -39.69 0.93
C ASN A 458 11.26 -40.77 -0.15
N PRO A 459 12.31 -41.51 -0.54
CA PRO A 459 12.42 -42.15 -1.86
C PRO A 459 11.68 -43.50 -2.03
N SER A 460 10.85 -43.93 -1.08
CA SER A 460 10.24 -45.28 -1.14
C SER A 460 9.12 -45.45 -2.17
N GLU A 461 8.62 -44.38 -2.80
CA GLU A 461 7.45 -44.47 -3.68
C GLU A 461 7.54 -43.55 -4.91
N LYS A 462 8.32 -43.95 -5.92
CA LYS A 462 8.48 -43.23 -7.20
C LYS A 462 7.15 -42.97 -7.94
N GLU A 463 6.19 -43.89 -7.82
CA GLU A 463 4.84 -43.72 -8.39
C GLU A 463 4.01 -42.63 -7.69
N LEU A 464 4.24 -42.39 -6.38
CA LEU A 464 3.56 -41.34 -5.63
C LEU A 464 4.08 -39.96 -6.04
N ASP A 465 5.38 -39.83 -6.32
CA ASP A 465 6.00 -38.60 -6.85
C ASP A 465 5.40 -38.18 -8.19
N GLU A 466 5.22 -39.13 -9.11
CA GLU A 466 4.61 -38.87 -10.41
C GLU A 466 3.14 -38.42 -10.29
N LEU A 467 2.36 -39.05 -9.40
CA LEU A 467 0.95 -38.71 -9.18
C LEU A 467 0.79 -37.35 -8.49
N LEU A 468 1.58 -37.08 -7.45
CA LEU A 468 1.63 -35.77 -6.77
C LEU A 468 1.96 -34.64 -7.73
N THR A 469 2.99 -34.84 -8.56
CA THR A 469 3.41 -33.90 -9.59
C THR A 469 2.29 -33.61 -10.58
N GLN A 470 1.57 -34.65 -11.02
CA GLN A 470 0.45 -34.51 -11.94
C GLN A 470 -0.74 -33.78 -11.29
N SER A 471 -1.10 -34.11 -10.05
CA SER A 471 -2.15 -33.41 -9.29
C SER A 471 -1.84 -31.93 -9.05
N MET A 472 -0.57 -31.58 -8.81
CA MET A 472 -0.15 -30.18 -8.64
C MET A 472 -0.17 -29.40 -9.95
N LYS A 473 0.28 -29.99 -11.06
CA LYS A 473 0.16 -29.40 -12.39
C LYS A 473 -1.30 -29.16 -12.77
N TYR A 474 -2.19 -30.07 -12.38
CA TYR A 474 -3.63 -29.92 -12.56
C TYR A 474 -4.19 -28.75 -11.74
N ALA A 475 -3.89 -28.68 -10.44
CA ALA A 475 -4.36 -27.60 -9.56
C ALA A 475 -3.86 -26.20 -10.01
N SER A 476 -2.59 -26.10 -10.43
CA SER A 476 -2.01 -24.87 -11.00
C SER A 476 -2.74 -24.44 -12.27
N SER A 477 -2.97 -25.38 -13.19
CA SER A 477 -3.70 -25.12 -14.43
C SER A 477 -5.16 -24.67 -14.17
N ILE A 478 -5.86 -25.27 -13.19
CA ILE A 478 -7.21 -24.79 -12.79
C ILE A 478 -7.15 -23.37 -12.26
N ARG A 479 -6.18 -23.05 -11.41
CA ARG A 479 -6.06 -21.72 -10.83
C ARG A 479 -5.84 -20.67 -11.92
N ALA A 480 -4.93 -20.94 -12.85
CA ALA A 480 -4.69 -20.09 -14.02
C ALA A 480 -5.96 -19.89 -14.85
N LEU A 481 -6.73 -20.95 -15.10
CA LEU A 481 -8.01 -20.85 -15.81
C LEU A 481 -9.04 -20.00 -15.06
N ARG A 482 -9.15 -20.12 -13.73
CA ARG A 482 -10.09 -19.32 -12.92
C ARG A 482 -9.72 -17.83 -12.93
N GLU A 483 -8.42 -17.52 -12.87
CA GLU A 483 -7.94 -16.14 -12.97
C GLU A 483 -8.19 -15.56 -14.37
N GLU A 484 -7.93 -16.36 -15.42
CA GLU A 484 -8.25 -15.99 -16.79
C GLU A 484 -9.77 -15.77 -16.99
N GLU A 485 -10.61 -16.65 -16.46
CA GLU A 485 -12.07 -16.52 -16.49
C GLU A 485 -12.56 -15.24 -15.81
N ARG A 486 -12.03 -14.92 -14.62
CA ARG A 486 -12.37 -13.68 -13.90
C ARG A 486 -11.94 -12.44 -14.69
N SER A 487 -10.70 -12.43 -15.21
CA SER A 487 -10.19 -11.37 -16.08
C SER A 487 -11.08 -11.16 -17.30
N MET A 488 -11.51 -12.24 -17.94
CA MET A 488 -12.40 -12.21 -19.09
C MET A 488 -13.81 -11.71 -18.76
N GLN A 489 -14.38 -12.08 -17.61
CA GLN A 489 -15.68 -11.59 -17.14
C GLN A 489 -15.63 -10.07 -16.88
N GLN A 490 -14.57 -9.58 -16.25
CA GLN A 490 -14.35 -8.15 -16.03
C GLN A 490 -14.24 -7.40 -17.35
N GLU A 491 -13.50 -7.96 -18.31
CA GLU A 491 -13.34 -7.41 -19.65
C GLU A 491 -14.67 -7.32 -20.41
N GLY A 492 -15.47 -8.40 -20.39
CA GLY A 492 -16.81 -8.41 -20.99
C GLY A 492 -17.75 -7.40 -20.34
N THR A 493 -17.70 -7.28 -19.02
CA THR A 493 -18.49 -6.29 -18.26
C THR A 493 -18.08 -4.86 -18.63
N ALA A 494 -16.78 -4.59 -18.73
CA ALA A 494 -16.27 -3.28 -19.12
C ALA A 494 -16.74 -2.88 -20.54
N ILE A 495 -16.71 -3.81 -21.50
CA ILE A 495 -17.22 -3.60 -22.86
C ILE A 495 -18.72 -3.27 -22.85
N LYS A 496 -19.51 -4.00 -22.07
CA LYS A 496 -20.96 -3.76 -21.92
C LYS A 496 -21.24 -2.37 -21.34
N LEU A 497 -20.60 -2.03 -20.22
CA LEU A 497 -20.79 -0.76 -19.53
C LEU A 497 -20.42 0.45 -20.39
N LEU A 498 -19.35 0.35 -21.18
CA LEU A 498 -18.96 1.41 -22.13
C LEU A 498 -20.08 1.73 -23.13
N ARG A 499 -20.74 0.70 -23.68
CA ARG A 499 -21.86 0.88 -24.64
C ARG A 499 -23.08 1.52 -23.97
N GLU A 500 -23.46 1.03 -22.80
CA GLU A 500 -24.60 1.54 -22.04
C GLU A 500 -24.41 3.00 -21.62
N ARG A 501 -23.20 3.38 -21.22
CA ARG A 501 -22.87 4.77 -20.86
C ARG A 501 -22.90 5.70 -22.06
N GLY A 502 -22.35 5.29 -23.20
CA GLY A 502 -22.42 6.08 -24.44
C GLY A 502 -23.87 6.37 -24.85
N ALA A 503 -24.73 5.36 -24.83
CA ALA A 503 -26.16 5.53 -25.14
C ALA A 503 -26.88 6.42 -24.11
N THR A 504 -26.52 6.31 -22.83
CA THR A 504 -27.06 7.16 -21.77
C THR A 504 -26.63 8.61 -21.93
N GLU A 505 -25.37 8.86 -22.25
CA GLU A 505 -24.86 10.20 -22.49
C GLU A 505 -25.47 10.82 -23.74
N GLN A 506 -25.67 10.04 -24.81
CA GLN A 506 -26.37 10.51 -26.01
C GLN A 506 -27.77 11.01 -25.66
N ARG A 507 -28.57 10.20 -24.94
CA ARG A 507 -29.91 10.60 -24.48
C ARG A 507 -29.87 11.85 -23.61
N ARG A 508 -28.87 11.99 -22.74
CA ARG A 508 -28.70 13.16 -21.87
C ARG A 508 -28.45 14.43 -22.69
N ILE A 509 -27.60 14.37 -23.70
CA ILE A 509 -27.33 15.50 -24.60
C ILE A 509 -28.59 15.81 -25.42
N GLU A 510 -29.27 14.77 -25.94
CA GLU A 510 -30.54 14.89 -26.67
C GLU A 510 -31.63 15.61 -25.88
N GLN A 511 -31.71 15.37 -24.57
CA GLN A 511 -32.68 16.01 -23.68
C GLN A 511 -32.23 17.37 -23.13
N SER A 512 -30.99 17.78 -23.38
CA SER A 512 -30.46 19.03 -22.83
C SER A 512 -30.91 20.26 -23.62
N ASN A 513 -31.22 21.35 -22.92
CA ASN A 513 -31.50 22.67 -23.50
C ASN A 513 -30.21 23.44 -23.90
N ASN A 514 -29.13 22.71 -24.20
CA ASN A 514 -27.83 23.30 -24.50
C ASN A 514 -27.79 23.83 -25.95
N LYS A 515 -27.39 25.11 -26.12
CA LYS A 515 -27.22 25.72 -27.45
C LYS A 515 -26.20 24.99 -28.33
N ASN A 516 -25.27 24.25 -27.73
CA ASN A 516 -24.21 23.51 -28.44
C ASN A 516 -24.50 22.00 -28.55
N LYS A 517 -25.77 21.61 -28.44
CA LYS A 517 -26.21 20.20 -28.46
C LYS A 517 -25.69 19.41 -29.66
N GLU A 518 -25.76 19.97 -30.87
CA GLU A 518 -25.32 19.29 -32.10
C GLU A 518 -23.81 19.02 -32.09
N GLU A 519 -23.01 19.99 -31.66
CA GLU A 519 -21.56 19.83 -31.56
C GLU A 519 -21.19 18.76 -30.53
N ALA A 520 -21.88 18.73 -29.40
CA ALA A 520 -21.70 17.72 -28.36
C ALA A 520 -22.06 16.31 -28.86
N LEU A 521 -23.17 16.16 -29.60
CA LEU A 521 -23.55 14.88 -30.22
C LEU A 521 -22.53 14.43 -31.27
N LYS A 522 -22.02 15.35 -32.10
CA LYS A 522 -20.98 15.06 -33.08
C LYS A 522 -19.69 14.59 -32.42
N ALA A 523 -19.27 15.24 -31.34
CA ALA A 523 -18.09 14.85 -30.58
C ALA A 523 -18.28 13.48 -29.90
N LEU A 524 -19.43 13.24 -29.28
CA LEU A 524 -19.79 11.95 -28.70
C LEU A 524 -19.78 10.84 -29.74
N LYS A 525 -20.41 11.06 -30.91
CA LYS A 525 -20.45 10.08 -32.00
C LYS A 525 -19.04 9.70 -32.45
N LYS A 526 -18.18 10.69 -32.72
CA LYS A 526 -16.79 10.47 -33.11
C LYS A 526 -16.02 9.67 -32.05
N TYR A 527 -16.22 9.99 -30.77
CA TYR A 527 -15.64 9.23 -29.67
C TYR A 527 -16.15 7.78 -29.66
N MET A 528 -17.46 7.58 -29.76
CA MET A 528 -18.08 6.26 -29.71
C MET A 528 -17.68 5.38 -30.89
N GLU A 529 -17.51 5.92 -32.10
CA GLU A 529 -16.99 5.18 -33.26
C GLU A 529 -15.59 4.61 -32.98
N GLY A 530 -14.68 5.43 -32.42
CA GLY A 530 -13.34 5.01 -32.03
C GLY A 530 -13.37 3.99 -30.89
N ALA A 531 -14.16 4.26 -29.86
CA ALA A 531 -14.33 3.39 -28.70
C ALA A 531 -14.92 2.02 -29.07
N GLN A 532 -15.92 1.99 -29.97
CA GLN A 532 -16.52 0.75 -30.48
C GLN A 532 -15.54 -0.05 -31.33
N LYS A 533 -14.70 0.58 -32.15
CA LYS A 533 -13.63 -0.11 -32.87
C LYS A 533 -12.64 -0.78 -31.91
N GLY A 534 -12.27 -0.09 -30.83
CA GLY A 534 -11.46 -0.65 -29.75
C GLY A 534 -12.16 -1.81 -29.03
N ALA A 535 -13.41 -1.61 -28.63
CA ALA A 535 -14.23 -2.63 -27.98
C ALA A 535 -14.44 -3.87 -28.87
N GLY A 536 -14.58 -3.71 -30.20
CA GLY A 536 -14.66 -4.83 -31.14
C GLY A 536 -13.38 -5.65 -31.20
N LYS A 537 -12.20 -5.00 -31.18
CA LYS A 537 -10.91 -5.71 -31.09
C LYS A 537 -10.79 -6.48 -29.76
N ARG A 538 -11.18 -5.84 -28.66
CA ARG A 538 -11.19 -6.45 -27.31
C ARG A 538 -12.15 -7.63 -27.24
N GLN A 539 -13.35 -7.50 -27.80
CA GLN A 539 -14.33 -8.58 -27.89
C GLN A 539 -13.79 -9.75 -28.72
N LYS A 540 -13.15 -9.50 -29.87
CA LYS A 540 -12.54 -10.57 -30.67
C LYS A 540 -11.47 -11.33 -29.88
N LEU A 541 -10.60 -10.61 -29.17
CA LEU A 541 -9.60 -11.23 -28.29
C LEU A 541 -10.27 -12.01 -27.15
N LEU A 542 -11.33 -11.47 -26.57
CA LEU A 542 -12.13 -12.13 -25.54
C LEU A 542 -12.75 -13.43 -26.08
N ASP A 543 -13.29 -13.44 -27.29
CA ASP A 543 -13.88 -14.62 -27.94
C ASP A 543 -12.80 -15.68 -28.23
N GLU A 544 -11.63 -15.26 -28.73
CA GLU A 544 -10.47 -16.15 -28.95
C GLU A 544 -9.98 -16.77 -27.64
N ARG A 545 -9.87 -15.97 -26.57
CA ARG A 545 -9.52 -16.43 -25.23
C ARG A 545 -10.58 -17.37 -24.66
N THR A 546 -11.87 -17.07 -24.86
CA THR A 546 -12.98 -17.93 -24.47
C THR A 546 -12.88 -19.30 -25.12
N LYS A 547 -12.62 -19.35 -26.43
CA LYS A 547 -12.44 -20.61 -27.13
C LYS A 547 -11.28 -21.42 -26.55
N LYS A 548 -10.13 -20.78 -26.30
CA LYS A 548 -8.97 -21.43 -25.66
C LYS A 548 -9.29 -21.92 -24.24
N LEU A 549 -10.02 -21.12 -23.46
CA LEU A 549 -10.46 -21.45 -22.11
C LEU A 549 -11.36 -22.69 -22.11
N THR A 550 -12.34 -22.77 -23.01
CA THR A 550 -13.25 -23.92 -23.15
C THR A 550 -12.46 -25.19 -23.48
N THR A 551 -11.58 -25.15 -24.48
CA THR A 551 -10.72 -26.29 -24.84
C THR A 551 -9.78 -26.68 -23.68
N GLY A 552 -9.25 -25.68 -22.95
CA GLY A 552 -8.43 -25.91 -21.76
C GLY A 552 -9.20 -26.58 -20.63
N LYS A 553 -10.44 -26.14 -20.36
CA LYS A 553 -11.36 -26.75 -19.37
C LYS A 553 -11.68 -28.19 -19.74
N GLU A 554 -12.01 -28.47 -21.00
CA GLU A 554 -12.28 -29.84 -21.48
C GLU A 554 -11.05 -30.76 -21.33
N ALA A 555 -9.87 -30.28 -21.72
CA ALA A 555 -8.62 -31.03 -21.55
C ALA A 555 -8.29 -31.29 -20.08
N LEU A 556 -8.56 -30.32 -19.20
CA LEU A 556 -8.38 -30.49 -17.76
C LEU A 556 -9.39 -31.45 -17.15
N GLU A 557 -10.67 -31.38 -17.50
CA GLU A 557 -11.66 -32.36 -17.01
C GLU A 557 -11.35 -33.80 -17.47
N LYS A 558 -10.82 -33.97 -18.69
CA LYS A 558 -10.30 -35.25 -19.15
C LYS A 558 -9.09 -35.70 -18.31
N ASN A 559 -8.09 -34.83 -18.12
CA ASN A 559 -6.92 -35.12 -17.29
C ASN A 559 -7.31 -35.46 -15.84
N LYS A 560 -8.28 -34.74 -15.26
CA LYS A 560 -8.84 -34.98 -13.93
C LYS A 560 -9.40 -36.38 -13.81
N THR A 561 -10.25 -36.77 -14.77
CA THR A 561 -10.89 -38.09 -14.80
C THR A 561 -9.84 -39.20 -14.89
N GLU A 562 -8.82 -39.04 -15.73
CA GLU A 562 -7.71 -39.98 -15.84
C GLU A 562 -6.83 -40.05 -14.58
N LEU A 563 -6.58 -38.91 -13.94
CA LEU A 563 -5.85 -38.81 -12.67
C LEU A 563 -6.61 -39.50 -11.53
N ILE A 564 -7.91 -39.28 -11.41
CA ILE A 564 -8.79 -39.92 -10.43
C ILE A 564 -8.75 -41.44 -10.61
N ALA A 565 -8.95 -41.92 -11.84
CA ALA A 565 -8.94 -43.36 -12.14
C ALA A 565 -7.60 -44.03 -11.76
N LYS A 566 -6.47 -43.34 -11.99
CA LYS A 566 -5.13 -43.81 -11.59
C LYS A 566 -4.93 -43.79 -10.07
N LEU A 567 -5.44 -42.78 -9.37
CA LEU A 567 -5.36 -42.67 -7.91
C LEU A 567 -6.24 -43.72 -7.20
N GLU A 568 -7.43 -43.96 -7.73
CA GLU A 568 -8.40 -44.91 -7.19
C GLU A 568 -7.98 -46.38 -7.35
N SER A 569 -7.24 -46.69 -8.42
CA SER A 569 -6.74 -48.04 -8.71
C SER A 569 -5.44 -48.42 -7.99
N LYS A 570 -4.71 -47.46 -7.39
CA LYS A 570 -3.32 -47.69 -6.92
C LYS A 570 -3.03 -47.34 -5.45
N THR A 571 -3.96 -46.79 -4.67
CA THR A 571 -3.64 -46.24 -3.33
C THR A 571 -4.59 -46.69 -2.19
N SER A 572 -4.07 -46.75 -0.96
CA SER A 572 -4.86 -47.07 0.25
C SER A 572 -5.96 -46.03 0.52
N HIS A 573 -7.00 -46.40 1.29
CA HIS A 573 -8.20 -45.59 1.49
C HIS A 573 -7.91 -44.14 1.95
N SER A 574 -6.99 -43.96 2.92
CA SER A 574 -6.60 -42.65 3.45
C SER A 574 -5.88 -41.78 2.40
N ARG A 575 -5.12 -42.41 1.48
CA ARG A 575 -4.39 -41.74 0.40
C ARG A 575 -5.32 -41.32 -0.74
N ARG A 576 -6.38 -42.12 -1.01
CA ARG A 576 -7.49 -41.75 -1.92
C ARG A 576 -8.22 -40.49 -1.45
N LEU A 577 -8.53 -40.40 -0.15
CA LEU A 577 -9.15 -39.22 0.46
C LEU A 577 -8.30 -37.94 0.29
N TRP A 578 -7.00 -38.03 0.56
CA TRP A 578 -6.09 -36.89 0.44
C TRP A 578 -5.95 -36.39 -1.01
N ALA A 579 -5.84 -37.30 -1.98
CA ALA A 579 -5.74 -36.93 -3.39
C ALA A 579 -7.07 -36.40 -3.95
N ARG A 580 -8.23 -36.93 -3.53
CA ARG A 580 -9.55 -36.41 -3.90
C ARG A 580 -9.76 -34.97 -3.42
N ARG A 581 -9.28 -34.64 -2.21
CA ARG A 581 -9.32 -33.26 -1.68
C ARG A 581 -8.40 -32.30 -2.45
N LEU A 582 -7.19 -32.72 -2.81
CA LEU A 582 -6.27 -31.93 -3.66
C LEU A 582 -6.84 -31.64 -5.06
N LEU A 583 -7.62 -32.57 -5.60
CA LEU A 583 -8.30 -32.43 -6.88
C LEU A 583 -9.65 -31.71 -6.78
N GLY A 584 -10.07 -31.29 -5.58
CA GLY A 584 -11.32 -30.56 -5.33
C GLY A 584 -12.59 -31.37 -5.59
N LEU A 585 -12.55 -32.69 -5.37
CA LEU A 585 -13.65 -33.63 -5.67
C LEU A 585 -14.58 -33.92 -4.48
N GLU A 586 -14.23 -33.44 -3.29
CA GLU A 586 -15.16 -33.38 -2.15
C GLU A 586 -15.63 -31.93 -2.04
N THR A 587 -16.85 -31.67 -2.50
CA THR A 587 -17.60 -30.48 -2.11
C THR A 587 -18.20 -30.69 -0.72
N ALA A 588 -18.29 -29.60 0.04
CA ALA A 588 -18.82 -29.53 1.40
C ALA A 588 -20.36 -29.74 1.48
N GLU A 589 -20.88 -30.79 0.85
CA GLU A 589 -22.32 -31.01 0.72
C GLU A 589 -22.84 -32.31 1.35
N ASN A 590 -22.03 -33.06 2.10
CA ASN A 590 -22.57 -34.11 2.98
C ASN A 590 -22.14 -33.85 4.43
N ASP A 591 -23.14 -33.37 5.17
CA ASP A 591 -23.38 -33.33 6.62
C ASP A 591 -22.41 -32.57 7.56
N ASP A 592 -23.03 -31.55 8.19
CA ASP A 592 -22.66 -30.75 9.37
C ASP A 592 -21.55 -29.67 9.26
N ALA A 593 -22.02 -28.45 8.95
CA ALA A 593 -21.53 -27.10 9.28
C ALA A 593 -20.09 -26.66 8.89
N PRO A 594 -19.90 -25.43 8.36
CA PRO A 594 -18.58 -24.92 7.99
C PRO A 594 -17.79 -24.50 9.24
N SER A 595 -16.61 -25.07 9.45
CA SER A 595 -15.61 -24.54 10.39
C SER A 595 -14.38 -24.02 9.66
N GLU A 596 -13.72 -23.03 10.26
CA GLU A 596 -12.57 -22.20 9.83
C GLU A 596 -11.29 -22.94 9.37
N ASN A 597 -11.35 -24.22 9.04
CA ASN A 597 -10.19 -25.11 8.91
C ASN A 597 -9.57 -25.22 7.50
N SER A 598 -10.14 -24.61 6.45
CA SER A 598 -9.60 -24.77 5.08
C SER A 598 -8.34 -23.95 4.80
N ALA A 599 -8.14 -22.81 5.47
CA ALA A 599 -6.91 -22.01 5.41
C ALA A 599 -5.79 -22.57 6.30
N GLN A 600 -6.15 -23.25 7.39
CA GLN A 600 -5.19 -23.84 8.34
C GLN A 600 -4.50 -25.11 7.78
N LEU A 601 -5.10 -25.81 6.83
CA LEU A 601 -4.48 -27.01 6.23
C LEU A 601 -3.29 -26.70 5.32
N SER A 602 -3.24 -25.53 4.69
CA SER A 602 -2.04 -25.02 3.99
C SER A 602 -0.91 -24.69 4.96
N GLU A 603 -1.22 -24.13 6.14
CA GLU A 603 -0.27 -23.90 7.22
C GLU A 603 0.27 -25.22 7.80
N TRP A 604 -0.60 -26.21 8.05
CA TRP A 604 -0.21 -27.53 8.57
C TRP A 604 0.69 -28.32 7.61
N ALA A 605 0.42 -28.26 6.30
CA ALA A 605 1.29 -28.86 5.29
C ALA A 605 2.67 -28.17 5.30
N LEU A 606 2.72 -26.83 5.38
CA LEU A 606 3.97 -26.07 5.50
C LEU A 606 4.72 -26.39 6.81
N GLU A 607 4.00 -26.61 7.90
CA GLU A 607 4.55 -26.95 9.21
C GLU A 607 5.13 -28.38 9.24
N LYS A 608 4.47 -29.36 8.61
CA LYS A 608 4.97 -30.74 8.44
C LYS A 608 6.19 -30.83 7.53
N LEU A 609 6.30 -29.98 6.51
CA LEU A 609 7.51 -29.89 5.69
C LEU A 609 8.69 -29.26 6.44
N SER A 610 8.41 -28.45 7.48
CA SER A 610 9.44 -27.89 8.36
C SER A 610 9.92 -28.85 9.46
N LEU A 611 9.22 -29.98 9.68
CA LEU A 611 9.53 -30.96 10.73
C LEU A 611 10.74 -31.88 10.46
N ARG A 612 11.45 -31.71 9.33
CA ARG A 612 12.79 -32.31 9.16
C ARG A 612 13.92 -31.51 9.79
N ALA A 613 13.68 -30.28 10.23
CA ALA A 613 14.67 -29.46 10.94
C ALA A 613 14.73 -29.72 12.46
N PHE A 614 13.89 -30.62 13.00
CA PHE A 614 13.77 -30.85 14.45
C PHE A 614 14.70 -31.95 15.01
N THR A 615 15.82 -32.25 14.35
CA THR A 615 16.81 -33.25 14.81
C THR A 615 18.04 -32.68 15.52
N LYS A 616 18.08 -31.39 15.86
CA LYS A 616 19.15 -30.84 16.71
C LYS A 616 18.64 -29.80 17.72
N GLN A 617 17.88 -30.21 18.74
CA GLN A 617 18.09 -29.78 20.13
C GLN A 617 17.21 -30.56 21.13
N ARG A 618 17.79 -30.79 22.31
CA ARG A 618 17.31 -31.66 23.39
C ARG A 618 16.08 -31.07 24.10
N THR A 619 14.94 -31.75 24.08
CA THR A 619 13.94 -31.68 25.15
C THR A 619 13.31 -33.05 25.39
N SER A 620 13.23 -33.44 26.67
CA SER A 620 12.78 -34.72 27.19
C SER A 620 11.25 -34.70 27.43
N SER A 621 10.46 -34.98 26.39
CA SER A 621 9.02 -35.21 26.52
C SER A 621 8.67 -36.69 26.29
N PRO A 622 7.73 -37.30 27.04
CA PRO A 622 7.27 -38.68 26.83
C PRO A 622 6.75 -38.93 25.40
N LEU A 623 6.19 -37.91 24.74
CA LEU A 623 5.78 -37.98 23.33
C LEU A 623 6.97 -38.22 22.39
N ALA A 624 8.14 -37.66 22.71
CA ALA A 624 9.35 -37.83 21.91
C ALA A 624 9.93 -39.25 22.02
N ALA A 625 9.67 -39.96 23.12
CA ALA A 625 10.05 -41.37 23.29
C ALA A 625 9.14 -42.30 22.48
N LEU A 626 7.83 -42.03 22.44
CA LEU A 626 6.84 -42.78 21.66
C LEU A 626 7.07 -42.66 20.15
N VAL A 627 7.42 -41.47 19.67
CA VAL A 627 7.76 -41.23 18.26
C VAL A 627 9.09 -41.89 17.88
N LYS A 628 10.05 -41.99 18.82
CA LYS A 628 11.33 -42.70 18.60
C LYS A 628 11.19 -44.22 18.52
N ALA A 629 10.18 -44.80 19.16
CA ALA A 629 10.00 -46.25 19.22
C ALA A 629 9.17 -46.85 18.06
N ALA A 630 8.72 -46.05 17.09
CA ALA A 630 7.77 -46.47 16.07
C ALA A 630 8.40 -46.55 14.66
N PRO A 631 8.93 -47.71 14.23
CA PRO A 631 9.55 -47.85 12.91
C PRO A 631 8.55 -48.21 11.78
N LYS A 632 7.23 -48.18 12.00
CA LYS A 632 6.23 -48.49 10.95
C LYS A 632 5.03 -47.53 10.97
N GLU A 633 4.67 -46.99 9.80
CA GLU A 633 3.65 -45.96 9.54
C GLU A 633 2.25 -46.27 10.10
N GLY A 634 1.90 -47.55 10.31
CA GLY A 634 0.61 -47.96 10.87
C GLY A 634 0.40 -47.60 12.35
N LEU A 635 1.45 -47.31 13.11
CA LEU A 635 1.33 -46.93 14.52
C LEU A 635 1.04 -45.44 14.70
N LEU A 636 1.50 -44.58 13.78
CA LEU A 636 1.28 -43.13 13.82
C LEU A 636 -0.18 -42.74 13.55
N LEU A 637 -0.89 -43.51 12.71
CA LEU A 637 -2.34 -43.38 12.51
C LEU A 637 -3.13 -43.78 13.75
N LYS A 638 -2.69 -44.82 14.48
CA LYS A 638 -3.31 -45.20 15.77
C LYS A 638 -3.03 -44.18 16.87
N ILE A 639 -1.86 -43.54 16.86
CA ILE A 639 -1.52 -42.42 17.78
C ILE A 639 -2.34 -41.18 17.42
N TRP A 640 -2.58 -40.91 16.13
CA TRP A 640 -3.47 -39.85 15.66
C TRP A 640 -4.92 -40.08 16.09
N ASP A 641 -5.46 -41.28 15.88
CA ASP A 641 -6.83 -41.63 16.30
C ASP A 641 -6.97 -41.60 17.84
N PHE A 642 -5.95 -42.06 18.57
CA PHE A 642 -5.91 -41.99 20.04
C PHE A 642 -5.85 -40.54 20.55
N ALA A 643 -5.03 -39.68 19.94
CA ALA A 643 -4.92 -38.26 20.32
C ALA A 643 -6.21 -37.48 20.00
N HIS A 644 -6.91 -37.84 18.93
CA HIS A 644 -8.19 -37.22 18.58
C HIS A 644 -9.33 -37.66 19.50
N GLN A 645 -9.38 -38.95 19.87
CA GLN A 645 -10.36 -39.49 20.81
C GLN A 645 -10.11 -39.09 22.28
N SER A 646 -8.93 -38.56 22.60
CA SER A 646 -8.52 -38.18 23.95
C SER A 646 -8.70 -36.70 24.28
N GLN A 647 -9.24 -35.90 23.35
CA GLN A 647 -9.56 -34.50 23.63
C GLN A 647 -10.60 -34.39 24.76
N GLY A 648 -10.19 -33.78 25.89
CA GLY A 648 -11.04 -33.60 27.08
C GLY A 648 -10.81 -34.58 28.23
N ARG A 649 -9.87 -35.55 28.11
CA ARG A 649 -9.53 -36.51 29.19
C ARG A 649 -8.33 -36.06 30.03
N SER A 650 -8.24 -36.54 31.27
CA SER A 650 -7.13 -36.20 32.17
C SER A 650 -5.83 -36.92 31.80
N LEU A 651 -4.68 -36.35 32.16
CA LEU A 651 -3.35 -36.91 31.83
C LEU A 651 -3.11 -38.32 32.41
N GLN A 652 -3.76 -38.69 33.52
CA GLN A 652 -3.70 -40.04 34.07
C GLN A 652 -4.52 -41.06 33.25
N GLU A 653 -5.59 -40.63 32.60
CA GLU A 653 -6.41 -41.48 31.70
C GLU A 653 -5.79 -41.63 30.32
N ILE A 654 -5.01 -40.65 29.87
CA ILE A 654 -4.25 -40.70 28.61
C ILE A 654 -3.01 -41.59 28.74
N SER A 655 -2.48 -41.73 29.95
CA SER A 655 -1.28 -42.54 30.23
C SER A 655 -1.57 -44.03 30.45
N ARG A 656 -2.82 -44.41 30.74
CA ARG A 656 -3.29 -45.80 30.81
C ARG A 656 -3.69 -46.27 29.41
#